data_AF-A0A078KMD3-F1
#
_entry.id   AF-A0A078KMD3-F1
#
_cell.length_a   1.000
_cell.length_b   1.000
_cell.length_c   1.000
_cell.angle_alpha   90.00
_cell.angle_beta   90.00
_cell.angle_gamma   90.00
#
_symmetry.space_group_name_H-M   'P 1'
#
loop_
_entity.id
_entity.type
_entity.pdbx_description
1 polymer ?
#
loop_
_entity_poly.entity_id
_entity_poly.type
_entity_poly.pdbx_seq_one_letter_code
_entity_poly.pdbx_strand_id
1 'polypeptide(L)'
;MIGHFKRRILPVILSLALVFCLIPASVRADSGSTYTHLIGAANVEKPSVGGMLQVLEKNGQKMLCDQNGNPIQLRGMSTHGLQWYPEILNDNAFAALSNDWGCNVIRLALYVGENGYATNPNLKQKVIDGINLAIKNDMYVIVDWHVLNPGDPNAAVYSGAKDFFKSISQQFPNNKYILYELCNEPSPTSPGVTNDAAGWQAVKSYAEPIIKMLRDSGNNNIVIVGSPNWSQRPDLAADNPINDANTLYSFHFYTGTHDVSTNDTDRSNIMSNVRYALKHGVGVFCSEFGTSEASGDNGPYLDKADAWLDFLNENNISWVNWSLSNKGETSAAFLPYIAGVSNGTSLDPGDDKLWTVEELTVSGEYVRARIKGIEYQPIDRTKKSFSENVWDFDDGTLQGFNINGDSPVKSVALSNVSGALQLTGLSASSDTSESGFWGNVRISADTTTKSADIKGANSISIDVIADAPATVAIAAVPQSKSAGWANPARAVSVTPADFAIQADGKYKATLKISDTDAPNLKNIAEDASDNTLTNLILFIGSDSDTISLDNITFSGSREVEIPTVNHDPLGTATLPSTFEDSTRQGWTWDSSSGVKGSLTIKEANGSKALSWECTYPDTKPTDGWASAPRLILSNINTTRGENKYLAFDFYIKPDRATTGNIIINLAFAPPSLGYWAQVTETVAIPLNKLDTLEKTPDGLYKAHCVFDLSKTDKVIDPDTLLRDIIIVAADDMSDFSGTMYLDNVTFTNNVPEPTPVTYNVTTGTTAGGTISVSPSKAAPGTTITVTVKPNSGYRLKAGSLKYSFNGTVKAIEGNSFVMPDSDVIVTAEFEKVDSSVPSTDNGSGNSSTAPGSSEKGDNGVPNPNTGSNNGAPFGFATVAVISSSLIYFLTRKKRKTI
;
A
#
# COMPACT_ATOMS: atom_id res chain seq x y z
N MET A 1 -67.36 65.85 -17.67
CA MET A 1 -66.45 65.12 -18.58
C MET A 1 -65.34 64.43 -17.77
N ILE A 2 -65.74 63.61 -16.77
CA ILE A 2 -64.89 62.84 -15.84
C ILE A 2 -64.96 61.34 -16.26
N GLY A 3 -64.97 61.07 -17.57
CA GLY A 3 -65.41 59.78 -18.11
C GLY A 3 -64.44 59.03 -19.03
N HIS A 4 -63.40 59.68 -19.57
CA HIS A 4 -62.55 59.05 -20.61
C HIS A 4 -61.06 58.89 -20.26
N PHE A 5 -60.57 59.45 -19.15
CA PHE A 5 -59.15 59.34 -18.77
C PHE A 5 -58.83 58.21 -17.76
N LYS A 6 -59.85 57.60 -17.13
CA LYS A 6 -59.67 56.51 -16.14
C LYS A 6 -59.82 55.08 -16.68
N ARG A 7 -60.06 54.89 -17.98
CA ARG A 7 -60.26 53.55 -18.58
C ARG A 7 -59.08 52.99 -19.39
N ARG A 8 -57.94 53.68 -19.43
CA ARG A 8 -56.72 53.19 -20.13
C ARG A 8 -55.50 52.93 -19.23
N ILE A 9 -55.55 53.28 -17.95
CA ILE A 9 -54.41 53.07 -17.03
C ILE A 9 -54.60 51.82 -16.16
N LEU A 10 -55.84 51.40 -15.90
CA LEU A 10 -56.10 50.20 -15.09
C LEU A 10 -55.63 48.88 -15.75
N PRO A 11 -55.71 48.68 -17.09
CA PRO A 11 -55.15 47.49 -17.73
C PRO A 11 -53.62 47.49 -17.72
N VAL A 12 -52.98 48.66 -17.86
CA VAL A 12 -51.51 48.78 -17.89
C VAL A 12 -50.89 48.51 -16.52
N ILE A 13 -51.55 48.94 -15.43
CA ILE A 13 -51.10 48.64 -14.06
C ILE A 13 -51.33 47.16 -13.71
N LEU A 14 -52.42 46.53 -14.19
CA LEU A 14 -52.61 45.08 -13.99
C LEU A 14 -51.64 44.22 -14.84
N SER A 15 -51.27 44.66 -16.03
CA SER A 15 -50.25 43.97 -16.86
C SER A 15 -48.84 44.10 -16.27
N LEU A 16 -48.49 45.25 -15.67
CA LEU A 16 -47.22 45.41 -14.96
C LEU A 16 -47.18 44.63 -13.64
N ALA A 17 -48.31 44.46 -12.95
CA ALA A 17 -48.39 43.61 -11.76
C ALA A 17 -48.32 42.10 -12.10
N LEU A 18 -48.81 41.66 -13.26
CA LEU A 18 -48.71 40.26 -13.68
C LEU A 18 -47.31 39.89 -14.22
N VAL A 19 -46.57 40.84 -14.81
CA VAL A 19 -45.19 40.61 -15.30
C VAL A 19 -44.17 40.60 -14.15
N PHE A 20 -44.45 41.24 -13.01
CA PHE A 20 -43.63 41.11 -11.80
C PHE A 20 -43.89 39.82 -10.98
N CYS A 21 -44.93 39.05 -11.30
CA CYS A 21 -45.18 37.73 -10.69
C CYS A 21 -44.63 36.54 -11.51
N LEU A 22 -43.90 36.80 -12.61
CA LEU A 22 -43.30 35.77 -13.47
C LEU A 22 -41.79 35.97 -13.70
N ILE A 23 -41.14 36.84 -12.94
CA ILE A 23 -39.68 36.79 -12.80
C ILE A 23 -39.43 35.65 -11.80
N PRO A 24 -38.79 34.53 -12.19
CA PRO A 24 -38.33 33.59 -11.19
C PRO A 24 -37.45 34.40 -10.24
N ALA A 25 -37.88 34.52 -8.98
CA ALA A 25 -36.99 34.96 -7.95
C ALA A 25 -35.78 34.03 -8.08
N SER A 26 -34.67 34.57 -8.58
CA SER A 26 -33.38 33.98 -8.34
C SER A 26 -33.24 34.04 -6.83
N VAL A 27 -33.76 33.00 -6.18
CA VAL A 27 -33.37 32.64 -4.82
C VAL A 27 -31.88 32.48 -4.97
N ARG A 28 -31.17 33.55 -4.62
CA ARG A 28 -29.79 33.44 -4.18
C ARG A 28 -29.95 32.59 -2.93
N ALA A 29 -29.89 31.28 -3.11
CA ALA A 29 -29.79 30.34 -2.02
C ALA A 29 -28.56 30.83 -1.26
N ASP A 30 -28.82 31.38 -0.07
CA ASP A 30 -27.79 31.55 0.92
C ASP A 30 -27.20 30.15 1.09
N SER A 31 -26.01 29.90 0.57
CA SER A 31 -25.31 28.62 0.67
C SER A 31 -24.75 28.47 2.09
N GLY A 32 -25.59 28.73 3.10
CA GLY A 32 -25.31 28.39 4.48
C GLY A 32 -25.27 26.88 4.56
N SER A 33 -24.07 26.33 4.77
CA SER A 33 -23.86 24.92 5.11
C SER A 33 -24.92 24.49 6.13
N THR A 34 -25.62 23.38 5.88
CA THR A 34 -26.58 22.78 6.82
C THR A 34 -25.90 22.29 8.12
N TYR A 35 -24.58 22.22 8.13
CA TYR A 35 -23.73 21.78 9.25
C TYR A 35 -22.86 22.95 9.73
N THR A 36 -23.20 23.52 10.88
CA THR A 36 -22.59 24.75 11.40
C THR A 36 -21.40 24.51 12.32
N HIS A 37 -21.16 23.27 12.75
CA HIS A 37 -20.14 22.91 13.74
C HIS A 37 -18.89 22.27 13.12
N LEU A 38 -18.81 22.22 11.78
CA LEU A 38 -17.64 21.65 11.07
C LEU A 38 -16.46 22.63 10.97
N ILE A 39 -16.73 23.94 11.09
CA ILE A 39 -15.72 24.99 10.99
C ILE A 39 -15.35 25.51 12.38
N GLY A 40 -14.05 25.69 12.60
CA GLY A 40 -13.49 26.13 13.88
C GLY A 40 -12.92 24.99 14.72
N ALA A 41 -11.98 25.38 15.57
CA ALA A 41 -11.20 24.49 16.44
C ALA A 41 -11.00 25.08 17.85
N ALA A 42 -11.92 25.95 18.29
CA ALA A 42 -11.75 26.74 19.52
C ALA A 42 -11.56 25.91 20.80
N ASN A 43 -12.08 24.67 20.84
CA ASN A 43 -11.93 23.76 21.97
C ASN A 43 -10.91 22.63 21.70
N VAL A 44 -10.16 22.69 20.59
CA VAL A 44 -9.22 21.64 20.16
C VAL A 44 -7.81 22.01 20.65
N GLU A 45 -7.65 21.99 21.97
CA GLU A 45 -6.41 22.42 22.62
C GLU A 45 -5.41 21.27 22.77
N LYS A 46 -4.13 21.59 22.64
CA LYS A 46 -3.02 20.63 22.83
C LYS A 46 -2.69 20.44 24.32
N PRO A 47 -2.01 19.35 24.73
CA PRO A 47 -1.64 19.10 26.13
C PRO A 47 -0.81 20.21 26.81
N SER A 48 -0.04 21.00 26.05
CA SER A 48 0.65 22.17 26.56
C SER A 48 -0.29 23.24 27.12
N VAL A 49 -1.50 23.35 26.57
CA VAL A 49 -2.57 24.26 27.02
C VAL A 49 -3.57 23.53 27.92
N GLY A 50 -4.13 22.42 27.43
CA GLY A 50 -5.19 21.66 28.09
C GLY A 50 -4.76 20.91 29.36
N GLY A 51 -3.48 20.58 29.49
CA GLY A 51 -2.93 19.94 30.69
C GLY A 51 -3.53 18.56 30.99
N MET A 52 -3.73 18.24 32.27
CA MET A 52 -4.36 16.99 32.71
C MET A 52 -5.86 17.02 32.44
N LEU A 53 -6.35 16.03 31.70
CA LEU A 53 -7.76 15.88 31.36
C LEU A 53 -8.58 15.35 32.54
N GLN A 54 -9.87 15.69 32.55
CA GLN A 54 -10.85 15.23 33.53
C GLN A 54 -12.24 15.11 32.90
N VAL A 55 -13.11 14.27 33.46
CA VAL A 55 -14.52 14.21 33.06
C VAL A 55 -15.33 15.03 34.06
N LEU A 56 -16.04 16.04 33.55
CA LEU A 56 -16.90 16.92 34.36
C LEU A 56 -18.30 16.99 33.77
N GLU A 57 -19.27 17.30 34.63
CA GLU A 57 -20.62 17.61 34.20
C GLU A 57 -20.74 19.11 33.87
N LYS A 58 -21.20 19.41 32.65
CA LYS A 58 -21.52 20.77 32.18
C LYS A 58 -22.88 20.75 31.53
N ASN A 59 -23.77 21.65 31.95
CA ASN A 59 -25.13 21.76 31.40
C ASN A 59 -25.92 20.42 31.39
N GLY A 60 -25.73 19.59 32.42
CA GLY A 60 -26.40 18.29 32.55
C GLY A 60 -25.80 17.16 31.71
N GLN A 61 -24.65 17.38 31.05
CA GLN A 61 -23.93 16.38 30.27
C GLN A 61 -22.52 16.16 30.82
N LYS A 62 -22.12 14.89 31.00
CA LYS A 62 -20.72 14.56 31.29
C LYS A 62 -19.90 14.65 30.01
N MET A 63 -18.79 15.37 30.06
CA MET A 63 -17.92 15.60 28.92
C MET A 63 -16.46 15.73 29.35
N LEU A 64 -15.56 15.65 28.37
CA LEU A 64 -14.14 15.86 28.57
C LEU A 64 -13.84 17.34 28.80
N CYS A 65 -13.02 17.63 29.81
CA CYS A 65 -12.58 18.97 30.17
C CYS A 65 -11.06 19.01 30.37
N ASP A 66 -10.49 20.19 30.16
CA ASP A 66 -9.09 20.52 30.43
C ASP A 66 -8.82 20.59 31.96
N GLN A 67 -7.57 20.82 32.34
CA GLN A 67 -7.15 20.95 33.75
C GLN A 67 -7.83 22.10 34.51
N ASN A 68 -8.34 23.11 33.80
CA ASN A 68 -9.02 24.27 34.36
C ASN A 68 -10.54 24.08 34.43
N GLY A 69 -11.06 22.97 33.89
CA GLY A 69 -12.47 22.64 33.84
C GLY A 69 -13.22 23.28 32.68
N ASN A 70 -12.53 23.74 31.64
CA ASN A 70 -13.13 24.17 30.38
C ASN A 70 -13.39 22.94 29.48
N PRO A 71 -14.49 22.89 28.71
CA PRO A 71 -14.69 21.84 27.71
C PRO A 71 -13.52 21.79 26.72
N ILE A 72 -13.04 20.58 26.46
CA ILE A 72 -12.00 20.31 25.46
C ILE A 72 -12.48 19.19 24.55
N GLN A 73 -12.17 19.28 23.26
CA GLN A 73 -12.46 18.26 22.28
C GLN A 73 -11.15 17.75 21.68
N LEU A 74 -10.94 16.44 21.74
CA LEU A 74 -9.81 15.81 21.06
C LEU A 74 -10.23 15.42 19.64
N ARG A 75 -9.42 15.79 18.65
CA ARG A 75 -9.58 15.46 17.24
C ARG A 75 -8.25 14.91 16.72
N GLY A 76 -8.30 13.76 16.06
CA GLY A 76 -7.06 13.15 15.60
C GLY A 76 -7.25 11.87 14.82
N MET A 77 -6.16 11.11 14.75
CA MET A 77 -6.02 9.93 13.90
C MET A 77 -5.60 8.71 14.70
N SER A 78 -6.08 7.53 14.30
CA SER A 78 -5.61 6.24 14.79
C SER A 78 -4.54 5.71 13.86
N THR A 79 -3.50 5.10 14.41
CA THR A 79 -2.71 4.15 13.63
C THR A 79 -3.63 3.01 13.18
N HIS A 80 -3.28 2.37 12.07
CA HIS A 80 -3.73 0.99 11.85
C HIS A 80 -3.01 0.07 12.87
N GLY A 81 -3.28 -1.24 12.84
CA GLY A 81 -2.56 -2.21 13.69
C GLY A 81 -1.03 -2.06 13.57
N LEU A 82 -0.37 -1.83 14.72
CA LEU A 82 1.07 -1.57 14.80
C LEU A 82 1.96 -2.74 14.36
N GLN A 83 1.41 -3.94 14.25
CA GLN A 83 2.09 -5.10 13.67
C GLN A 83 2.16 -5.06 12.15
N TRP A 84 1.29 -4.28 11.50
CA TRP A 84 1.18 -4.18 10.04
C TRP A 84 1.70 -2.86 9.49
N TYR A 85 1.45 -1.74 10.18
CA TYR A 85 1.88 -0.40 9.73
C TYR A 85 2.70 0.36 10.80
N PRO A 86 3.78 -0.22 11.35
CA PRO A 86 4.61 0.45 12.36
C PRO A 86 5.41 1.64 11.83
N GLU A 87 5.51 1.84 10.52
CA GLU A 87 6.34 2.85 9.86
C GLU A 87 5.85 4.27 10.16
N ILE A 88 4.56 4.44 10.44
CA ILE A 88 3.97 5.71 10.87
C ILE A 88 4.58 6.24 12.18
N LEU A 89 5.23 5.37 12.96
CA LEU A 89 5.92 5.73 14.21
C LEU A 89 7.28 6.36 13.93
N ASN A 90 7.26 7.57 13.36
CA ASN A 90 8.42 8.41 13.13
C ASN A 90 8.14 9.87 13.51
N ASP A 91 9.19 10.65 13.74
CA ASP A 91 9.06 12.03 14.22
C ASP A 91 8.43 12.97 13.20
N ASN A 92 8.73 12.77 11.91
CA ASN A 92 8.24 13.62 10.84
C ASN A 92 6.73 13.50 10.71
N ALA A 93 6.21 12.27 10.73
CA ALA A 93 4.78 11.97 10.71
C ALA A 93 4.04 12.59 11.91
N PHE A 94 4.56 12.40 13.13
CA PHE A 94 3.91 12.96 14.33
C PHE A 94 3.95 14.49 14.36
N ALA A 95 5.03 15.10 13.84
CA ALA A 95 5.11 16.54 13.67
C ALA A 95 4.13 17.05 12.60
N ALA A 96 3.98 16.34 11.49
CA ALA A 96 3.01 16.66 10.44
C ALA A 96 1.57 16.60 10.98
N LEU A 97 1.22 15.53 11.68
CA LEU A 97 -0.10 15.36 12.30
C LEU A 97 -0.39 16.47 13.33
N SER A 98 0.56 16.78 14.20
CA SER A 98 0.37 17.82 15.21
C SER A 98 0.27 19.23 14.59
N ASN A 99 1.15 19.57 13.66
CA ASN A 99 1.31 20.95 13.20
C ASN A 99 0.50 21.25 11.94
N ASP A 100 0.61 20.40 10.92
CA ASP A 100 -0.10 20.60 9.65
C ASP A 100 -1.57 20.16 9.75
N TRP A 101 -1.85 18.98 10.29
CA TRP A 101 -3.23 18.50 10.43
C TRP A 101 -3.94 19.10 11.64
N GLY A 102 -3.19 19.63 12.62
CA GLY A 102 -3.75 20.22 13.83
C GLY A 102 -4.30 19.19 14.82
N CYS A 103 -3.87 17.93 14.73
CA CYS A 103 -4.23 16.91 15.71
C CYS A 103 -3.78 17.32 17.11
N ASN A 104 -4.64 17.12 18.11
CA ASN A 104 -4.27 17.19 19.51
C ASN A 104 -4.28 15.81 20.18
N VAL A 105 -4.66 14.75 19.47
CA VAL A 105 -4.60 13.36 19.94
C VAL A 105 -4.16 12.43 18.81
N ILE A 106 -3.46 11.36 19.18
CA ILE A 106 -3.21 10.21 18.31
C ILE A 106 -3.54 8.91 19.06
N ARG A 107 -4.09 7.91 18.38
CA ARG A 107 -4.39 6.59 18.96
C ARG A 107 -3.43 5.53 18.43
N LEU A 108 -2.89 4.72 19.34
CA LEU A 108 -1.95 3.64 19.05
C LEU A 108 -2.66 2.29 19.16
N ALA A 109 -3.16 1.78 18.03
CA ALA A 109 -3.92 0.53 17.95
C ALA A 109 -3.00 -0.70 18.08
N LEU A 110 -2.88 -1.24 19.30
CA LEU A 110 -2.10 -2.45 19.58
C LEU A 110 -2.99 -3.69 19.52
N TYR A 111 -3.04 -4.34 18.36
CA TYR A 111 -3.66 -5.67 18.23
C TYR A 111 -2.95 -6.68 19.12
N VAL A 112 -3.73 -7.65 19.61
CA VAL A 112 -3.24 -8.72 20.49
C VAL A 112 -3.34 -10.07 19.81
N GLY A 113 -4.51 -10.39 19.23
CA GLY A 113 -4.67 -11.46 18.25
C GLY A 113 -4.04 -11.09 16.91
N GLU A 114 -4.32 -11.86 15.85
CA GLU A 114 -3.97 -11.50 14.46
C GLU A 114 -2.48 -11.14 14.27
N ASN A 115 -1.60 -12.00 14.79
CA ASN A 115 -0.14 -11.81 14.81
C ASN A 115 0.35 -10.59 15.61
N GLY A 116 -0.51 -10.02 16.46
CA GLY A 116 -0.22 -8.93 17.37
C GLY A 116 0.49 -9.36 18.66
N TYR A 117 0.26 -8.60 19.73
CA TYR A 117 0.99 -8.66 20.99
C TYR A 117 1.07 -10.06 21.64
N ALA A 118 0.03 -10.90 21.51
CA ALA A 118 0.06 -12.25 22.10
C ALA A 118 1.14 -13.14 21.49
N THR A 119 1.44 -12.96 20.20
CA THR A 119 2.49 -13.71 19.49
C THR A 119 3.79 -12.92 19.33
N ASN A 120 3.72 -11.58 19.40
CA ASN A 120 4.87 -10.69 19.27
C ASN A 120 4.85 -9.60 20.36
N PRO A 121 5.27 -9.93 21.60
CA PRO A 121 5.25 -8.98 22.71
C PRO A 121 6.22 -7.79 22.53
N ASN A 122 7.15 -7.84 21.57
CA ASN A 122 8.03 -6.70 21.25
C ASN A 122 7.25 -5.50 20.70
N LEU A 123 6.01 -5.68 20.22
CA LEU A 123 5.14 -4.59 19.78
C LEU A 123 4.83 -3.57 20.89
N LYS A 124 4.96 -3.95 22.17
CA LYS A 124 4.89 -2.99 23.27
C LYS A 124 5.93 -1.87 23.15
N GLN A 125 7.12 -2.15 22.60
CA GLN A 125 8.11 -1.10 22.37
C GLN A 125 7.61 -0.06 21.37
N LYS A 126 6.87 -0.47 20.34
CA LYS A 126 6.24 0.45 19.38
C LYS A 126 5.23 1.38 20.04
N VAL A 127 4.44 0.87 21.00
CA VAL A 127 3.56 1.71 21.81
C VAL A 127 4.35 2.72 22.63
N ILE A 128 5.44 2.30 23.28
CA ILE A 128 6.32 3.20 24.07
C ILE A 128 6.93 4.29 23.17
N ASP A 129 7.40 3.91 21.98
CA ASP A 129 7.96 4.85 21.00
C ASP A 129 6.89 5.86 20.55
N GLY A 130 5.68 5.41 20.23
CA GLY A 130 4.54 6.27 19.89
C GLY A 130 4.14 7.22 21.02
N ILE A 131 4.13 6.76 22.28
CA ILE A 131 3.89 7.64 23.44
C ILE A 131 4.94 8.76 23.50
N ASN A 132 6.21 8.42 23.34
CA ASN A 132 7.30 9.42 23.38
C ASN A 132 7.20 10.41 22.22
N LEU A 133 6.85 9.94 21.01
CA LEU A 133 6.64 10.80 19.83
C LEU A 133 5.44 11.75 20.03
N ALA A 134 4.34 11.27 20.61
CA ALA A 134 3.17 12.11 20.93
C ALA A 134 3.50 13.19 21.97
N ILE A 135 4.20 12.82 23.05
CA ILE A 135 4.68 13.78 24.06
C ILE A 135 5.59 14.83 23.42
N LYS A 136 6.53 14.40 22.56
CA LYS A 136 7.47 15.30 21.88
C LYS A 136 6.76 16.28 20.94
N ASN A 137 5.69 15.85 20.29
CA ASN A 137 4.92 16.64 19.31
C ASN A 137 3.64 17.25 19.90
N ASP A 138 3.55 17.33 21.24
CA ASP A 138 2.45 17.99 21.96
C ASP A 138 1.05 17.48 21.55
N MET A 139 0.87 16.17 21.59
CA MET A 139 -0.41 15.50 21.39
C MET A 139 -0.71 14.56 22.57
N TYR A 140 -1.98 14.49 22.96
CA TYR A 140 -2.48 13.38 23.77
C TYR A 140 -2.30 12.06 23.00
N VAL A 141 -2.20 10.95 23.73
CA VAL A 141 -2.00 9.63 23.15
C VAL A 141 -2.94 8.62 23.80
N ILE A 142 -3.76 7.96 22.97
CA ILE A 142 -4.60 6.84 23.40
C ILE A 142 -3.77 5.56 23.25
N VAL A 143 -3.53 4.88 24.37
CA VAL A 143 -2.93 3.55 24.42
C VAL A 143 -4.06 2.54 24.37
N ASP A 144 -4.27 1.98 23.18
CA ASP A 144 -5.40 1.10 22.89
C ASP A 144 -4.99 -0.37 22.89
N TRP A 145 -5.61 -1.14 23.78
CA TRP A 145 -5.57 -2.59 23.77
C TRP A 145 -6.65 -3.11 22.82
N HIS A 146 -6.22 -3.37 21.59
CA HIS A 146 -7.11 -3.47 20.43
C HIS A 146 -7.77 -4.85 20.33
N VAL A 147 -8.76 -5.10 21.19
CA VAL A 147 -9.66 -6.25 21.15
C VAL A 147 -10.49 -6.21 19.87
N LEU A 148 -10.48 -7.30 19.10
CA LEU A 148 -11.29 -7.46 17.90
C LEU A 148 -11.63 -8.95 17.67
N ASN A 149 -10.59 -9.75 17.40
CA ASN A 149 -10.70 -11.19 17.15
C ASN A 149 -9.84 -11.98 18.14
N PRO A 150 -10.45 -12.71 19.09
CA PRO A 150 -11.88 -12.88 19.32
C PRO A 150 -12.52 -11.67 20.04
N GLY A 151 -13.85 -11.65 20.16
CA GLY A 151 -14.63 -10.49 20.61
C GLY A 151 -14.85 -10.37 22.12
N ASP A 152 -14.51 -11.40 22.91
CA ASP A 152 -14.58 -11.32 24.39
C ASP A 152 -13.25 -10.82 24.97
N PRO A 153 -13.20 -9.65 25.63
CA PRO A 153 -11.97 -9.15 26.26
C PRO A 153 -11.45 -10.06 27.40
N ASN A 154 -12.27 -10.99 27.91
CA ASN A 154 -11.87 -12.00 28.90
C ASN A 154 -11.26 -13.26 28.29
N ALA A 155 -11.22 -13.38 26.95
CA ALA A 155 -10.65 -14.54 26.28
C ALA A 155 -9.16 -14.73 26.64
N ALA A 156 -8.70 -15.98 26.67
CA ALA A 156 -7.36 -16.34 27.12
C ALA A 156 -6.23 -15.59 26.39
N VAL A 157 -6.43 -15.27 25.09
CA VAL A 157 -5.47 -14.52 24.27
C VAL A 157 -5.22 -13.09 24.81
N TYR A 158 -6.18 -12.50 25.54
CA TYR A 158 -6.08 -11.15 26.11
C TYR A 158 -5.65 -11.15 27.60
N SER A 159 -5.28 -12.30 28.16
CA SER A 159 -4.94 -12.44 29.59
C SER A 159 -3.80 -11.51 30.07
N GLY A 160 -2.94 -11.04 29.16
CA GLY A 160 -1.84 -10.10 29.46
C GLY A 160 -2.24 -8.64 29.64
N ALA A 161 -3.51 -8.26 29.46
CA ALA A 161 -3.93 -6.84 29.41
C ALA A 161 -3.60 -6.06 30.70
N LYS A 162 -3.94 -6.62 31.87
CA LYS A 162 -3.70 -5.95 33.16
C LYS A 162 -2.21 -5.68 33.40
N ASP A 163 -1.36 -6.64 33.07
CA ASP A 163 0.10 -6.50 33.22
C ASP A 163 0.69 -5.52 32.20
N PHE A 164 0.15 -5.48 30.98
CA PHE A 164 0.50 -4.48 29.98
C PHE A 164 0.21 -3.06 30.50
N PHE A 165 -1.03 -2.76 30.90
CA PHE A 165 -1.40 -1.43 31.41
C PHE A 165 -0.66 -1.07 32.70
N LYS A 166 -0.42 -2.05 33.59
CA LYS A 166 0.41 -1.86 34.77
C LYS A 166 1.83 -1.43 34.38
N SER A 167 2.42 -2.09 33.38
CA SER A 167 3.77 -1.73 32.96
C SER A 167 3.85 -0.37 32.29
N ILE A 168 2.88 0.01 31.44
CA ILE A 168 2.85 1.33 30.80
C ILE A 168 2.67 2.42 31.86
N SER A 169 1.72 2.26 32.80
CA SER A 169 1.50 3.22 33.87
C SER A 169 2.67 3.33 34.86
N GLN A 170 3.44 2.27 35.09
CA GLN A 170 4.67 2.34 35.88
C GLN A 170 5.79 3.11 35.16
N GLN A 171 5.86 3.01 33.84
CA GLN A 171 6.85 3.73 33.04
C GLN A 171 6.48 5.21 32.86
N PHE A 172 5.19 5.51 32.76
CA PHE A 172 4.65 6.85 32.58
C PHE A 172 3.63 7.20 33.70
N PRO A 173 4.07 7.33 34.96
CA PRO A 173 3.18 7.47 36.11
C PRO A 173 2.35 8.74 36.04
N ASN A 174 1.02 8.59 36.02
CA ASN A 174 0.02 9.66 35.96
C ASN A 174 0.36 10.73 34.90
N ASN A 175 0.85 10.29 33.75
CA ASN A 175 1.34 11.18 32.71
C ASN A 175 0.14 11.85 31.98
N LYS A 176 0.10 13.19 31.97
CA LYS A 176 -1.04 13.96 31.43
C LYS A 176 -1.37 13.69 29.95
N TYR A 177 -0.41 13.19 29.17
CA TYR A 177 -0.59 12.95 27.75
C TYR A 177 -1.37 11.65 27.49
N ILE A 178 -1.38 10.70 28.43
CA ILE A 178 -1.88 9.34 28.18
C ILE A 178 -3.36 9.22 28.54
N LEU A 179 -4.13 8.62 27.62
CA LEU A 179 -5.44 8.03 27.85
C LEU A 179 -5.33 6.51 27.66
N TYR A 180 -6.03 5.73 28.47
CA TYR A 180 -6.02 4.26 28.34
C TYR A 180 -7.34 3.77 27.76
N GLU A 181 -7.30 3.10 26.60
CA GLU A 181 -8.46 2.41 26.03
C GLU A 181 -8.31 0.91 26.27
N LEU A 182 -9.20 0.36 27.11
CA LEU A 182 -8.97 -0.97 27.70
C LEU A 182 -9.37 -2.13 26.77
N CYS A 183 -10.34 -1.89 25.89
CA CYS A 183 -10.81 -2.87 24.93
C CYS A 183 -11.51 -2.15 23.77
N ASN A 184 -10.87 -2.14 22.61
CA ASN A 184 -11.38 -1.55 21.37
C ASN A 184 -12.83 -1.95 21.05
N GLU A 185 -13.07 -3.21 20.68
CA GLU A 185 -14.36 -3.66 20.15
C GLU A 185 -14.82 -5.00 20.72
N PRO A 186 -15.40 -5.02 21.93
CA PRO A 186 -16.14 -6.18 22.40
C PRO A 186 -17.26 -6.56 21.41
N SER A 187 -17.27 -7.80 20.94
CA SER A 187 -18.09 -8.23 19.81
C SER A 187 -18.57 -9.68 19.96
N PRO A 188 -19.55 -10.15 19.15
CA PRO A 188 -19.99 -11.55 19.18
C PRO A 188 -19.01 -12.51 18.49
N THR A 189 -17.88 -12.04 17.93
CA THR A 189 -16.90 -12.93 17.29
C THR A 189 -16.34 -13.93 18.29
N SER A 190 -16.49 -15.22 18.03
CA SER A 190 -16.28 -16.27 19.02
C SER A 190 -14.81 -16.49 19.42
N PRO A 191 -14.50 -16.72 20.72
CA PRO A 191 -15.38 -16.46 21.87
C PRO A 191 -15.71 -14.96 22.01
N GLY A 192 -17.00 -14.63 22.10
CA GLY A 192 -17.49 -13.26 22.03
C GLY A 192 -18.49 -12.91 23.13
N VAL A 193 -18.83 -11.62 23.24
CA VAL A 193 -19.86 -11.10 24.15
C VAL A 193 -21.19 -10.89 23.41
N THR A 194 -22.31 -11.08 24.11
CA THR A 194 -23.66 -10.88 23.57
C THR A 194 -24.01 -9.39 23.44
N ASN A 195 -24.87 -9.02 22.49
CA ASN A 195 -25.30 -7.63 22.27
C ASN A 195 -26.41 -7.18 23.25
N ASP A 196 -26.18 -7.35 24.55
CA ASP A 196 -27.14 -7.09 25.62
C ASP A 196 -26.46 -6.76 26.97
N ALA A 197 -27.27 -6.64 28.03
CA ALA A 197 -26.78 -6.34 29.37
C ALA A 197 -25.79 -7.39 29.92
N ALA A 198 -25.88 -8.66 29.51
CA ALA A 198 -24.95 -9.70 29.94
C ALA A 198 -23.58 -9.49 29.28
N GLY A 199 -23.56 -9.14 27.99
CA GLY A 199 -22.31 -8.77 27.32
C GLY A 199 -21.68 -7.53 27.92
N TRP A 200 -22.46 -6.50 28.24
CA TRP A 200 -21.95 -5.33 28.98
C TRP A 200 -21.36 -5.72 30.33
N GLN A 201 -22.03 -6.58 31.09
CA GLN A 201 -21.51 -7.05 32.38
C GLN A 201 -20.17 -7.80 32.23
N ALA A 202 -19.97 -8.56 31.15
CA ALA A 202 -18.69 -9.21 30.86
C ALA A 202 -17.56 -8.20 30.60
N VAL A 203 -17.85 -7.15 29.82
CA VAL A 203 -16.89 -6.04 29.56
C VAL A 203 -16.58 -5.27 30.85
N LYS A 204 -17.61 -4.94 31.63
CA LYS A 204 -17.46 -4.26 32.93
C LYS A 204 -16.57 -5.06 33.89
N SER A 205 -16.78 -6.37 33.98
CA SER A 205 -16.00 -7.27 34.84
C SER A 205 -14.53 -7.39 34.42
N TYR A 206 -14.25 -7.22 33.13
CA TYR A 206 -12.88 -7.11 32.60
C TYR A 206 -12.22 -5.77 32.97
N ALA A 207 -12.94 -4.66 32.80
CA ALA A 207 -12.40 -3.31 32.94
C ALA A 207 -12.14 -2.90 34.41
N GLU A 208 -13.07 -3.20 35.32
CA GLU A 208 -13.00 -2.74 36.73
C GLU A 208 -11.70 -3.13 37.46
N PRO A 209 -11.17 -4.36 37.34
CA PRO A 209 -9.89 -4.72 37.95
C PRO A 209 -8.67 -3.99 37.39
N ILE A 210 -8.71 -3.57 36.11
CA ILE A 210 -7.64 -2.80 35.46
C ILE A 210 -7.71 -1.34 35.90
N ILE A 211 -8.92 -0.75 35.88
CA ILE A 211 -9.17 0.61 36.39
C ILE A 211 -8.74 0.72 37.85
N LYS A 212 -9.19 -0.21 38.69
CA LYS A 212 -8.78 -0.24 40.10
C LYS A 212 -7.26 -0.27 40.26
N MET A 213 -6.56 -1.09 39.47
CA MET A 213 -5.10 -1.17 39.51
C MET A 213 -4.44 0.16 39.12
N LEU A 214 -4.94 0.84 38.08
CA LEU A 214 -4.45 2.15 37.65
C LEU A 214 -4.66 3.20 38.76
N ARG A 215 -5.86 3.27 39.34
CA ARG A 215 -6.22 4.21 40.42
C ARG A 215 -5.45 3.94 41.72
N ASP A 216 -5.35 2.68 42.14
CA ASP A 216 -4.57 2.28 43.33
C ASP A 216 -3.07 2.64 43.17
N SER A 217 -2.58 2.74 41.93
CA SER A 217 -1.22 3.16 41.59
C SER A 217 -1.06 4.67 41.37
N GLY A 218 -2.11 5.47 41.61
CA GLY A 218 -2.09 6.94 41.53
C GLY A 218 -2.32 7.53 40.14
N ASN A 219 -2.77 6.75 39.16
CA ASN A 219 -3.05 7.23 37.81
C ASN A 219 -4.48 7.79 37.73
N ASN A 220 -4.61 9.09 37.49
CA ASN A 220 -5.89 9.79 37.32
C ASN A 220 -6.26 9.98 35.84
N ASN A 221 -5.51 9.37 34.92
CA ASN A 221 -5.72 9.39 33.48
C ASN A 221 -7.17 9.04 33.10
N ILE A 222 -7.64 9.62 31.99
CA ILE A 222 -8.90 9.19 31.38
C ILE A 222 -8.78 7.71 30.97
N VAL A 223 -9.81 6.94 31.30
CA VAL A 223 -9.98 5.57 30.83
C VAL A 223 -11.16 5.52 29.87
N ILE A 224 -10.95 4.94 28.69
CA ILE A 224 -11.97 4.69 27.68
C ILE A 224 -12.29 3.19 27.71
N VAL A 225 -13.57 2.84 27.79
CA VAL A 225 -14.02 1.45 27.85
C VAL A 225 -15.00 1.16 26.72
N GLY A 226 -14.71 0.12 25.93
CA GLY A 226 -15.58 -0.39 24.88
C GLY A 226 -16.89 -0.96 25.39
N SER A 227 -17.76 -1.35 24.45
CA SER A 227 -19.06 -1.93 24.73
C SER A 227 -19.41 -3.02 23.71
N PRO A 228 -20.43 -3.86 23.95
CA PRO A 228 -20.82 -4.90 23.01
C PRO A 228 -21.10 -4.41 21.59
N ASN A 229 -21.10 -5.35 20.65
CA ASN A 229 -21.43 -5.13 19.24
C ASN A 229 -20.46 -4.16 18.56
N TRP A 230 -19.15 -4.39 18.71
CA TRP A 230 -18.09 -3.54 18.14
C TRP A 230 -18.14 -2.11 18.68
N SER A 231 -18.27 -1.98 20.00
CA SER A 231 -18.39 -0.68 20.67
C SER A 231 -19.50 0.19 20.07
N GLN A 232 -20.70 -0.37 19.92
CA GLN A 232 -21.86 0.37 19.41
C GLN A 232 -22.88 0.67 20.49
N ARG A 233 -22.60 0.26 21.73
CA ARG A 233 -23.57 0.19 22.82
C ARG A 233 -23.21 0.99 24.08
N PRO A 234 -22.82 2.28 23.98
CA PRO A 234 -22.60 3.11 25.17
C PRO A 234 -23.88 3.30 26.00
N ASP A 235 -25.06 3.09 25.40
CA ASP A 235 -26.36 3.05 26.07
C ASP A 235 -26.44 1.95 27.15
N LEU A 236 -25.84 0.76 26.90
CA LEU A 236 -25.79 -0.31 27.91
C LEU A 236 -24.90 0.09 29.10
N ALA A 237 -23.83 0.82 28.85
CA ALA A 237 -22.97 1.34 29.91
C ALA A 237 -23.68 2.41 30.75
N ALA A 238 -24.52 3.24 30.12
CA ALA A 238 -25.34 4.22 30.83
C ALA A 238 -26.34 3.59 31.80
N ASP A 239 -26.89 2.42 31.46
CA ASP A 239 -27.81 1.67 32.33
C ASP A 239 -27.11 1.04 33.56
N ASN A 240 -25.79 0.76 33.48
CA ASN A 240 -25.01 0.15 34.56
C ASN A 240 -23.53 0.62 34.55
N PRO A 241 -23.25 1.89 34.86
CA PRO A 241 -21.94 2.50 34.65
C PRO A 241 -20.88 1.95 35.60
N ILE A 242 -19.61 2.02 35.17
CA ILE A 242 -18.43 1.80 36.01
C ILE A 242 -18.33 2.94 37.02
N ASN A 243 -18.10 2.61 38.28
CA ASN A 243 -17.95 3.60 39.35
C ASN A 243 -16.52 4.17 39.39
N ASP A 244 -16.18 4.99 38.39
CA ASP A 244 -14.93 5.74 38.30
C ASP A 244 -15.20 7.14 37.72
N ALA A 245 -14.56 8.16 38.29
CA ALA A 245 -14.86 9.55 37.94
C ALA A 245 -14.35 9.95 36.54
N ASN A 246 -13.29 9.29 36.04
CA ASN A 246 -12.60 9.65 34.80
C ASN A 246 -12.74 8.56 33.73
N THR A 247 -13.88 7.85 33.73
CA THR A 247 -14.22 6.85 32.70
C THR A 247 -15.17 7.44 31.66
N LEU A 248 -14.82 7.25 30.38
CA LEU A 248 -15.66 7.51 29.22
C LEU A 248 -15.97 6.18 28.51
N TYR A 249 -17.10 6.10 27.81
CA TYR A 249 -17.48 4.92 27.04
C TYR A 249 -17.26 5.14 25.55
N SER A 250 -16.56 4.22 24.88
CA SER A 250 -16.35 4.37 23.46
C SER A 250 -17.61 4.07 22.67
N PHE A 251 -17.71 4.71 21.50
CA PHE A 251 -18.54 4.22 20.43
C PHE A 251 -17.83 4.33 19.08
N HIS A 252 -18.02 3.35 18.20
CA HIS A 252 -17.43 3.34 16.87
C HIS A 252 -18.51 3.37 15.79
N PHE A 253 -18.23 4.06 14.69
CA PHE A 253 -19.11 4.07 13.53
C PHE A 253 -18.33 4.18 12.23
N TYR A 254 -18.96 3.77 11.15
CA TYR A 254 -18.42 3.82 9.79
C TYR A 254 -19.52 4.37 8.91
N THR A 255 -19.28 5.51 8.25
CA THR A 255 -20.36 6.35 7.72
C THR A 255 -21.10 5.70 6.55
N GLY A 256 -20.49 4.74 5.86
CA GLY A 256 -21.13 3.92 4.83
C GLY A 256 -22.14 2.91 5.37
N THR A 257 -21.92 2.41 6.59
CA THR A 257 -22.74 1.35 7.19
C THR A 257 -23.73 1.89 8.22
N HIS A 258 -23.38 2.97 8.93
CA HIS A 258 -24.09 3.41 10.12
C HIS A 258 -24.77 4.76 9.90
N ASP A 259 -26.10 4.72 9.74
CA ASP A 259 -26.91 5.88 9.43
C ASP A 259 -27.01 6.88 10.59
N VAL A 260 -27.19 8.15 10.23
CA VAL A 260 -27.44 9.24 11.19
C VAL A 260 -28.87 9.19 11.73
N SER A 261 -29.06 9.68 12.95
CA SER A 261 -30.36 9.69 13.61
C SER A 261 -30.55 10.91 14.51
N THR A 262 -31.75 11.49 14.47
CA THR A 262 -32.21 12.49 15.43
C THR A 262 -33.02 11.86 16.58
N ASN A 263 -33.33 10.57 16.48
CA ASN A 263 -34.00 9.80 17.53
C ASN A 263 -33.01 9.41 18.63
N ASP A 264 -33.47 9.32 19.87
CA ASP A 264 -32.71 8.90 21.05
C ASP A 264 -33.31 7.66 21.75
N THR A 265 -34.36 7.07 21.18
CA THR A 265 -35.06 5.88 21.71
C THR A 265 -34.82 4.61 20.90
N ASP A 266 -34.39 4.73 19.64
CA ASP A 266 -34.07 3.58 18.79
C ASP A 266 -32.69 3.02 19.13
N ARG A 267 -32.66 2.05 20.05
CA ARG A 267 -31.42 1.42 20.52
C ARG A 267 -30.74 0.47 19.52
N SER A 268 -31.24 0.38 18.29
CA SER A 268 -30.57 -0.31 17.18
C SER A 268 -29.64 0.59 16.38
N ASN A 269 -29.80 1.92 16.50
CA ASN A 269 -28.97 2.91 15.83
C ASN A 269 -27.88 3.47 16.77
N ILE A 270 -26.66 3.60 16.26
CA ILE A 270 -25.49 4.02 17.06
C ILE A 270 -25.62 5.48 17.53
N MET A 271 -26.06 6.41 16.67
CA MET A 271 -26.20 7.82 17.04
C MET A 271 -27.27 7.97 18.12
N SER A 272 -28.37 7.22 18.02
CA SER A 272 -29.40 7.13 19.06
C SER A 272 -28.83 6.60 20.38
N ASN A 273 -27.99 5.55 20.36
CA ASN A 273 -27.34 5.01 21.56
C ASN A 273 -26.44 6.04 22.23
N VAL A 274 -25.70 6.84 21.46
CA VAL A 274 -24.88 7.94 21.98
C VAL A 274 -25.75 9.01 22.65
N ARG A 275 -26.83 9.45 21.99
CA ARG A 275 -27.78 10.41 22.56
C ARG A 275 -28.39 9.90 23.87
N TYR A 276 -28.76 8.61 23.91
CA TYR A 276 -29.27 7.97 25.12
C TYR A 276 -28.22 8.01 26.24
N ALA A 277 -26.98 7.61 25.96
CA ALA A 277 -25.89 7.58 26.93
C ALA A 277 -25.63 8.96 27.56
N LEU A 278 -25.54 10.01 26.73
CA LEU A 278 -25.37 11.39 27.20
C LEU A 278 -26.52 11.83 28.13
N LYS A 279 -27.77 11.51 27.78
CA LYS A 279 -28.97 11.84 28.59
C LYS A 279 -29.04 11.07 29.90
N HIS A 280 -28.40 9.89 29.97
CA HIS A 280 -28.38 9.03 31.16
C HIS A 280 -27.08 9.16 31.98
N GLY A 281 -26.38 10.29 31.83
CA GLY A 281 -25.38 10.73 32.80
C GLY A 281 -24.00 10.06 32.67
N VAL A 282 -23.68 9.55 31.48
CA VAL A 282 -22.33 9.07 31.14
C VAL A 282 -21.72 9.89 30.01
N GLY A 283 -20.39 10.04 30.04
CA GLY A 283 -19.65 10.67 28.95
C GLY A 283 -19.22 9.62 27.91
N VAL A 284 -19.12 10.05 26.66
CA VAL A 284 -18.70 9.19 25.54
C VAL A 284 -17.46 9.74 24.83
N PHE A 285 -16.77 8.87 24.11
CA PHE A 285 -15.62 9.20 23.26
C PHE A 285 -15.70 8.39 21.97
N CYS A 286 -15.55 9.00 20.80
CA CYS A 286 -15.46 8.24 19.54
C CYS A 286 -14.00 7.84 19.29
N SER A 287 -13.54 6.71 19.86
CA SER A 287 -12.13 6.31 19.73
C SER A 287 -11.79 5.74 18.35
N GLU A 288 -12.81 5.43 17.55
CA GLU A 288 -12.64 5.02 16.15
C GLU A 288 -13.86 5.41 15.30
N PHE A 289 -13.62 6.00 14.13
CA PHE A 289 -14.60 6.04 13.05
C PHE A 289 -13.94 6.04 11.68
N GLY A 290 -14.61 5.50 10.67
CA GLY A 290 -14.17 5.53 9.27
C GLY A 290 -15.17 6.22 8.34
N THR A 291 -14.67 6.79 7.24
CA THR A 291 -15.52 7.36 6.16
C THR A 291 -16.03 6.30 5.19
N SER A 292 -15.66 5.04 5.38
CA SER A 292 -16.00 3.89 4.53
C SER A 292 -17.22 3.13 5.07
N GLU A 293 -17.51 1.96 4.50
CA GLU A 293 -18.27 0.92 5.22
C GLU A 293 -17.43 0.30 6.35
N ALA A 294 -18.09 -0.45 7.24
CA ALA A 294 -17.47 -1.11 8.39
C ALA A 294 -16.43 -2.20 8.04
N SER A 295 -16.33 -2.57 6.75
CA SER A 295 -15.24 -3.39 6.23
C SER A 295 -13.89 -2.65 6.19
N GLY A 296 -13.88 -1.33 6.37
CA GLY A 296 -12.73 -0.46 6.10
C GLY A 296 -12.66 0.06 4.65
N ASP A 297 -13.56 -0.41 3.78
CA ASP A 297 -13.56 -0.13 2.34
C ASP A 297 -14.94 0.29 1.80
N ASN A 298 -15.02 0.62 0.51
CA ASN A 298 -16.14 1.28 -0.17
C ASN A 298 -16.39 2.73 0.30
N GLY A 299 -16.88 3.57 -0.61
CA GLY A 299 -17.11 5.00 -0.39
C GLY A 299 -15.98 5.88 -0.96
N PRO A 300 -15.56 6.96 -0.27
CA PRO A 300 -15.98 7.38 1.06
C PRO A 300 -17.36 8.07 1.07
N TYR A 301 -18.07 7.97 2.19
CA TYR A 301 -19.42 8.49 2.39
C TYR A 301 -19.40 9.81 3.17
N LEU A 302 -18.91 10.88 2.51
CA LEU A 302 -18.57 12.16 3.16
C LEU A 302 -19.77 12.98 3.63
N ASP A 303 -20.90 12.95 2.91
CA ASP A 303 -22.12 13.67 3.33
C ASP A 303 -22.65 13.14 4.68
N LYS A 304 -22.61 11.82 4.86
CA LYS A 304 -22.94 11.20 6.16
C LYS A 304 -21.88 11.51 7.21
N ALA A 305 -20.61 11.60 6.83
CA ALA A 305 -19.54 12.00 7.73
C ALA A 305 -19.74 13.44 8.24
N ASP A 306 -20.18 14.37 7.39
CA ASP A 306 -20.50 15.74 7.81
C ASP A 306 -21.61 15.75 8.88
N ALA A 307 -22.67 14.99 8.68
CA ALA A 307 -23.75 14.87 9.66
C ALA A 307 -23.30 14.25 10.99
N TRP A 308 -22.44 13.22 10.94
CA TRP A 308 -21.86 12.63 12.15
C TRP A 308 -20.95 13.62 12.89
N LEU A 309 -19.98 14.22 12.19
CA LEU A 309 -19.00 15.12 12.80
C LEU A 309 -19.64 16.41 13.30
N ASP A 310 -20.68 16.92 12.65
CA ASP A 310 -21.45 18.06 13.16
C ASP A 310 -22.11 17.72 14.51
N PHE A 311 -22.74 16.54 14.61
CA PHE A 311 -23.29 16.05 15.87
C PHE A 311 -22.21 15.88 16.97
N LEU A 312 -21.04 15.32 16.62
CA LEU A 312 -19.94 15.16 17.59
C LEU A 312 -19.42 16.51 18.09
N ASN A 313 -19.24 17.46 17.16
CA ASN A 313 -18.73 18.79 17.47
C ASN A 313 -19.74 19.61 18.29
N GLU A 314 -21.03 19.56 17.96
CA GLU A 314 -22.11 20.19 18.73
C GLU A 314 -22.11 19.70 20.20
N ASN A 315 -21.86 18.40 20.41
CA ASN A 315 -21.95 17.77 21.73
C ASN A 315 -20.60 17.67 22.45
N ASN A 316 -19.55 18.32 21.94
CA ASN A 316 -18.17 18.28 22.47
C ASN A 316 -17.66 16.84 22.69
N ILE A 317 -18.01 15.93 21.77
CA ILE A 317 -17.56 14.55 21.77
C ILE A 317 -16.24 14.49 21.01
N SER A 318 -15.20 14.00 21.68
CA SER A 318 -13.90 13.79 21.04
C SER A 318 -13.95 12.63 20.05
N TRP A 319 -13.16 12.71 18.98
CA TRP A 319 -13.17 11.71 17.91
C TRP A 319 -11.79 11.43 17.33
N VAL A 320 -11.59 10.19 16.88
CA VAL A 320 -10.36 9.71 16.27
C VAL A 320 -10.69 8.89 15.02
N ASN A 321 -10.13 9.26 13.86
CA ASN A 321 -10.41 8.60 12.59
C ASN A 321 -9.49 7.39 12.32
N TRP A 322 -10.06 6.35 11.71
CA TRP A 322 -9.37 5.18 11.15
C TRP A 322 -9.14 5.36 9.63
N SER A 323 -7.91 5.25 9.08
CA SER A 323 -6.62 5.01 9.77
C SER A 323 -5.41 5.64 9.06
N LEU A 324 -4.32 5.83 9.81
CA LEU A 324 -2.99 6.16 9.29
C LEU A 324 -2.31 4.92 8.68
N SER A 325 -2.78 4.51 7.52
CA SER A 325 -2.16 3.50 6.68
C SER A 325 -2.17 3.93 5.22
N ASN A 326 -1.39 3.23 4.40
CA ASN A 326 -1.42 3.28 2.93
C ASN A 326 -1.95 1.94 2.37
N LYS A 327 -2.85 1.29 3.12
CA LYS A 327 -3.52 0.06 2.70
C LYS A 327 -4.43 0.36 1.51
N GLY A 328 -4.61 -0.62 0.62
CA GLY A 328 -5.54 -0.56 -0.51
C GLY A 328 -7.01 -0.58 -0.11
N GLU A 329 -7.46 0.30 0.78
CA GLU A 329 -8.83 0.42 1.26
C GLU A 329 -9.25 1.88 1.41
N THR A 330 -10.55 2.16 1.31
CA THR A 330 -11.08 3.52 1.29
C THR A 330 -10.82 4.32 2.57
N SER A 331 -10.81 3.68 3.74
CA SER A 331 -10.61 4.36 5.03
C SER A 331 -9.17 4.82 5.28
N ALA A 332 -8.19 4.22 4.60
CA ALA A 332 -6.78 4.58 4.72
C ALA A 332 -6.55 6.06 4.36
N ALA A 333 -5.80 6.79 5.18
CA ALA A 333 -5.56 8.21 4.98
C ALA A 333 -4.58 8.52 3.84
N PHE A 334 -3.71 7.57 3.49
CA PHE A 334 -2.63 7.75 2.53
C PHE A 334 -2.84 6.90 1.28
N LEU A 335 -2.49 7.42 0.09
CA LEU A 335 -2.67 6.68 -1.15
C LEU A 335 -1.96 5.31 -1.09
N PRO A 336 -2.62 4.23 -1.52
CA PRO A 336 -2.00 2.92 -1.59
C PRO A 336 -1.12 2.77 -2.83
N TYR A 337 -0.30 1.73 -2.83
CA TYR A 337 0.31 1.24 -4.06
C TYR A 337 -0.77 0.63 -4.96
N ILE A 338 -0.85 1.09 -6.20
CA ILE A 338 -1.67 0.50 -7.27
C ILE A 338 -0.83 0.57 -8.54
N ALA A 339 -0.46 -0.59 -9.08
CA ALA A 339 0.41 -0.70 -10.26
C ALA A 339 -0.10 0.19 -11.41
N GLY A 340 0.77 1.08 -11.91
CA GLY A 340 0.47 2.02 -13.00
C GLY A 340 -0.41 3.21 -12.62
N VAL A 341 -0.84 3.33 -11.37
CA VAL A 341 -1.74 4.42 -10.89
C VAL A 341 -1.09 5.22 -9.76
N SER A 342 -0.57 4.55 -8.73
CA SER A 342 0.01 5.17 -7.54
C SER A 342 1.17 4.32 -7.00
N ASN A 343 2.25 4.97 -6.57
CA ASN A 343 3.40 4.28 -5.96
C ASN A 343 3.19 3.96 -4.47
N GLY A 344 2.08 4.39 -3.88
CA GLY A 344 1.88 4.34 -2.44
C GLY A 344 2.61 5.47 -1.72
N THR A 345 1.89 6.18 -0.87
CA THR A 345 2.43 7.27 -0.07
C THR A 345 3.27 6.71 1.07
N SER A 346 4.46 7.28 1.28
CA SER A 346 5.32 6.95 2.42
C SER A 346 4.67 7.38 3.73
N LEU A 347 4.71 6.52 4.76
CA LEU A 347 4.25 6.87 6.11
C LEU A 347 5.28 7.71 6.89
N ASP A 348 6.47 7.94 6.33
CA ASP A 348 7.40 8.99 6.74
C ASP A 348 7.38 10.09 5.65
N PRO A 349 6.87 11.29 5.94
CA PRO A 349 6.80 12.38 4.96
C PRO A 349 8.17 12.98 4.63
N GLY A 350 9.22 12.67 5.40
CA GLY A 350 10.54 13.28 5.24
C GLY A 350 10.72 14.60 6.01
N ASP A 351 11.83 15.28 5.74
CA ASP A 351 12.33 16.38 6.58
C ASP A 351 11.46 17.65 6.54
N ASP A 352 10.61 17.81 5.52
CA ASP A 352 9.64 18.92 5.42
C ASP A 352 8.41 18.70 6.32
N LYS A 353 8.22 17.46 6.80
CA LYS A 353 7.18 17.07 7.77
C LYS A 353 5.78 17.38 7.24
N LEU A 354 5.57 17.12 5.96
CA LEU A 354 4.34 17.40 5.26
C LEU A 354 4.04 16.27 4.29
N TRP A 355 2.78 15.83 4.26
CA TRP A 355 2.25 15.14 3.08
C TRP A 355 1.50 16.16 2.25
N THR A 356 1.77 16.21 0.95
CA THR A 356 0.96 17.02 0.05
C THR A 356 -0.45 16.44 -0.03
N VAL A 357 -1.43 17.24 -0.45
CA VAL A 357 -2.83 16.79 -0.49
C VAL A 357 -3.01 15.65 -1.51
N GLU A 358 -2.19 15.63 -2.55
CA GLU A 358 -2.12 14.57 -3.57
C GLU A 358 -1.65 13.24 -2.99
N GLU A 359 -0.87 13.23 -1.91
CA GLU A 359 -0.41 12.01 -1.24
C GLU A 359 -1.46 11.40 -0.31
N LEU A 360 -2.50 12.17 0.02
CA LEU A 360 -3.64 11.72 0.82
C LEU A 360 -4.69 11.06 -0.06
N THR A 361 -5.42 10.09 0.49
CA THR A 361 -6.69 9.64 -0.12
C THR A 361 -7.76 10.72 0.04
N VAL A 362 -8.91 10.53 -0.62
CA VAL A 362 -10.10 11.36 -0.39
C VAL A 362 -10.52 11.34 1.09
N SER A 363 -10.41 10.19 1.77
CA SER A 363 -10.67 10.06 3.21
C SER A 363 -9.68 10.92 4.02
N GLY A 364 -8.37 10.75 3.79
CA GLY A 364 -7.33 11.47 4.53
C GLY A 364 -7.40 12.99 4.34
N GLU A 365 -7.63 13.44 3.11
CA GLU A 365 -7.81 14.87 2.78
C GLU A 365 -9.02 15.47 3.51
N TYR A 366 -10.17 14.79 3.46
CA TYR A 366 -11.39 15.22 4.13
C TYR A 366 -11.20 15.29 5.65
N VAL A 367 -10.65 14.24 6.25
CA VAL A 367 -10.48 14.16 7.71
C VAL A 367 -9.48 15.20 8.19
N ARG A 368 -8.38 15.44 7.45
CA ARG A 368 -7.44 16.54 7.73
C ARG A 368 -8.16 17.88 7.79
N ALA A 369 -9.04 18.18 6.83
CA ALA A 369 -9.82 19.43 6.84
C ALA A 369 -10.74 19.53 8.07
N ARG A 370 -11.39 18.42 8.46
CA ARG A 370 -12.29 18.35 9.63
C ARG A 370 -11.54 18.46 10.97
N ILE A 371 -10.33 17.91 11.08
CA ILE A 371 -9.48 18.08 12.28
C ILE A 371 -9.13 19.56 12.45
N LYS A 372 -8.64 20.20 11.38
CA LYS A 372 -8.29 21.64 11.36
C LYS A 372 -9.50 22.55 11.58
N GLY A 373 -10.72 22.07 11.32
CA GLY A 373 -11.94 22.88 11.35
C GLY A 373 -11.96 23.92 10.23
N ILE A 374 -11.51 23.55 9.02
CA ILE A 374 -11.52 24.40 7.83
C ILE A 374 -12.52 23.90 6.80
N GLU A 375 -12.84 24.74 5.81
CA GLU A 375 -13.69 24.34 4.70
C GLU A 375 -13.02 23.21 3.91
N TYR A 376 -13.80 22.19 3.53
CA TYR A 376 -13.30 21.09 2.70
C TYR A 376 -13.37 21.50 1.23
N GLN A 377 -12.18 21.69 0.64
CA GLN A 377 -11.99 22.04 -0.76
C GLN A 377 -11.18 20.93 -1.43
N PRO A 378 -11.83 19.86 -1.93
CA PRO A 378 -11.12 18.72 -2.48
C PRO A 378 -10.31 19.08 -3.72
N ILE A 379 -9.12 18.49 -3.85
CA ILE A 379 -8.36 18.56 -5.10
C ILE A 379 -9.07 17.80 -6.23
N ASP A 380 -8.87 18.27 -7.46
CA ASP A 380 -9.33 17.57 -8.66
C ASP A 380 -8.41 16.39 -8.98
N ARG A 381 -8.77 15.20 -8.48
CA ARG A 381 -8.00 13.96 -8.67
C ARG A 381 -8.07 13.41 -10.10
N THR A 382 -8.85 14.02 -10.99
CA THR A 382 -8.81 13.70 -12.43
C THR A 382 -7.66 14.42 -13.13
N LYS A 383 -6.96 15.32 -12.44
CA LYS A 383 -5.82 16.06 -13.00
C LYS A 383 -4.59 15.88 -12.13
N LYS A 384 -3.44 15.69 -12.77
CA LYS A 384 -2.13 15.64 -12.10
C LYS A 384 -1.40 16.95 -12.30
N SER A 385 -1.02 17.58 -11.19
CA SER A 385 -0.14 18.74 -11.20
C SER A 385 1.18 18.40 -11.88
N PHE A 386 1.68 19.29 -12.73
CA PHE A 386 3.00 19.17 -13.33
C PHE A 386 3.76 20.48 -13.21
N SER A 387 5.07 20.38 -13.23
CA SER A 387 5.99 21.51 -13.25
C SER A 387 7.20 21.11 -14.08
N GLU A 388 7.48 21.86 -15.12
CA GLU A 388 8.57 21.59 -16.06
C GLU A 388 9.48 22.82 -16.12
N ASN A 389 10.72 22.66 -15.62
CA ASN A 389 11.76 23.67 -15.77
C ASN A 389 12.32 23.59 -17.19
N VAL A 390 12.04 24.60 -18.00
CA VAL A 390 12.44 24.63 -19.41
C VAL A 390 13.80 25.30 -19.59
N TRP A 391 14.08 26.32 -18.77
CA TRP A 391 15.34 27.07 -18.82
C TRP A 391 15.95 27.28 -17.42
N ASP A 392 16.95 26.46 -17.12
CA ASP A 392 17.80 26.47 -15.91
C ASP A 392 19.16 27.16 -16.09
N PHE A 393 19.65 27.29 -17.33
CA PHE A 393 20.93 27.94 -17.68
C PHE A 393 22.18 27.29 -17.05
N ASP A 394 22.05 26.12 -16.44
CA ASP A 394 23.14 25.37 -15.79
C ASP A 394 24.22 24.90 -16.78
N ASP A 395 23.91 24.83 -18.08
CA ASP A 395 24.85 24.44 -19.13
C ASP A 395 25.86 25.54 -19.53
N GLY A 396 25.76 26.72 -18.90
CA GLY A 396 26.64 27.85 -19.15
C GLY A 396 26.31 28.63 -20.44
N THR A 397 25.24 28.28 -21.15
CA THR A 397 24.79 28.97 -22.36
C THR A 397 23.63 29.94 -22.06
N LEU A 398 23.22 30.73 -23.06
CA LEU A 398 22.00 31.55 -22.97
C LEU A 398 20.74 30.75 -23.33
N GLN A 399 20.87 29.47 -23.68
CA GLN A 399 19.80 28.56 -24.07
C GLN A 399 18.83 29.14 -25.13
N GLY A 400 19.39 29.92 -26.07
CA GLY A 400 18.67 30.52 -27.18
C GLY A 400 18.20 31.96 -26.96
N PHE A 401 18.29 32.51 -25.73
CA PHE A 401 17.87 33.88 -25.45
C PHE A 401 18.79 34.92 -26.11
N ASN A 402 18.18 35.83 -26.87
CA ASN A 402 18.82 36.97 -27.51
C ASN A 402 17.93 38.21 -27.43
N ILE A 403 18.49 39.40 -27.66
CA ILE A 403 17.69 40.64 -27.76
C ILE A 403 16.97 40.66 -29.10
N ASN A 404 15.65 40.86 -29.07
CA ASN A 404 14.83 40.91 -30.28
C ASN A 404 15.23 42.10 -31.16
N GLY A 405 15.25 41.88 -32.49
CA GLY A 405 15.61 42.91 -33.47
C GLY A 405 14.70 44.15 -33.45
N ASP A 406 13.45 43.99 -33.00
CA ASP A 406 12.45 45.04 -32.85
C ASP A 406 12.32 45.56 -31.40
N SER A 407 13.20 45.16 -30.48
CA SER A 407 13.20 45.69 -29.12
C SER A 407 13.47 47.20 -29.10
N PRO A 408 12.71 48.00 -28.33
CA PRO A 408 12.95 49.44 -28.19
C PRO A 408 14.26 49.73 -27.45
N VAL A 409 14.74 48.80 -26.62
CA VAL A 409 16.01 48.90 -25.89
C VAL A 409 16.97 47.85 -26.41
N LYS A 410 18.10 48.29 -26.98
CA LYS A 410 19.13 47.40 -27.55
C LYS A 410 20.48 47.46 -26.84
N SER A 411 20.61 48.34 -25.85
CA SER A 411 21.85 48.57 -25.11
C SER A 411 22.13 47.54 -24.02
N VAL A 412 21.13 46.72 -23.67
CA VAL A 412 21.26 45.65 -22.67
C VAL A 412 22.25 44.59 -23.19
N ALA A 413 23.01 43.97 -22.30
CA ALA A 413 23.83 42.81 -22.63
C ALA A 413 23.35 41.56 -21.88
N LEU A 414 23.35 40.42 -22.58
CA LEU A 414 22.99 39.11 -22.04
C LEU A 414 24.24 38.25 -21.87
N SER A 415 24.38 37.62 -20.70
CA SER A 415 25.48 36.69 -20.41
C SER A 415 25.00 35.60 -19.45
N ASN A 416 25.58 34.40 -19.53
CA ASN A 416 25.40 33.40 -18.48
C ASN A 416 26.41 33.69 -17.35
N VAL A 417 25.92 33.87 -16.13
CA VAL A 417 26.76 34.08 -14.95
C VAL A 417 26.28 33.17 -13.83
N SER A 418 27.16 32.26 -13.40
CA SER A 418 26.87 31.30 -12.33
C SER A 418 25.62 30.44 -12.57
N GLY A 419 25.39 30.03 -13.82
CA GLY A 419 24.23 29.21 -14.17
C GLY A 419 22.93 29.99 -14.29
N ALA A 420 22.95 31.32 -14.42
CA ALA A 420 21.75 32.14 -14.61
C ALA A 420 21.90 33.12 -15.79
N LEU A 421 20.79 33.46 -16.44
CA LEU A 421 20.74 34.46 -17.52
C LEU A 421 20.82 35.88 -16.95
N GLN A 422 22.01 36.47 -16.96
CA GLN A 422 22.23 37.84 -16.51
C GLN A 422 21.93 38.87 -17.61
N LEU A 423 21.21 39.92 -17.22
CA LEU A 423 20.96 41.13 -17.99
C LEU A 423 21.69 42.31 -17.34
N THR A 424 22.47 43.07 -18.11
CA THR A 424 23.18 44.28 -17.65
C THR A 424 22.85 45.47 -18.54
N GLY A 425 22.91 46.70 -18.00
CA GLY A 425 22.57 47.93 -18.74
C GLY A 425 21.07 48.21 -18.82
N LEU A 426 20.31 47.81 -17.80
CA LEU A 426 18.86 47.96 -17.73
C LEU A 426 18.37 49.38 -17.41
N SER A 427 19.24 50.35 -17.21
CA SER A 427 18.86 51.75 -16.98
C SER A 427 17.87 52.34 -18.01
N ALA A 428 17.95 51.91 -19.28
CA ALA A 428 17.02 52.30 -20.35
C ALA A 428 15.71 51.47 -20.40
N SER A 429 15.57 50.49 -19.51
CA SER A 429 14.49 49.51 -19.42
C SER A 429 13.95 49.45 -17.99
N SER A 430 13.46 50.59 -17.50
CA SER A 430 13.15 50.82 -16.07
C SER A 430 11.66 50.97 -15.77
N ASP A 431 10.77 50.78 -16.75
CA ASP A 431 9.33 50.84 -16.49
C ASP A 431 8.87 49.55 -15.81
N THR A 432 8.50 49.64 -14.53
CA THR A 432 8.01 48.51 -13.74
C THR A 432 6.48 48.50 -13.60
N SER A 433 5.75 49.31 -14.37
CA SER A 433 4.30 49.36 -14.32
C SER A 433 3.64 48.20 -15.09
N GLU A 434 2.43 47.83 -14.69
CA GLU A 434 1.68 46.71 -15.30
C GLU A 434 1.46 46.86 -16.82
N SER A 435 1.45 48.08 -17.37
CA SER A 435 1.14 48.33 -18.79
C SER A 435 2.29 48.97 -19.60
N GLY A 436 3.34 49.46 -18.93
CA GLY A 436 4.46 50.16 -19.55
C GLY A 436 5.52 49.24 -20.20
N PHE A 437 5.37 47.92 -20.05
CA PHE A 437 6.34 46.91 -20.52
C PHE A 437 6.68 46.98 -22.02
N TRP A 438 5.84 47.62 -22.84
CA TRP A 438 6.12 47.83 -24.27
C TRP A 438 7.35 48.69 -24.54
N GLY A 439 7.76 49.54 -23.59
CA GLY A 439 8.96 50.38 -23.70
C GLY A 439 10.25 49.70 -23.25
N ASN A 440 10.16 48.52 -22.64
CA ASN A 440 11.30 47.81 -22.06
C ASN A 440 12.05 46.94 -23.07
N VAL A 441 13.22 46.44 -22.67
CA VAL A 441 13.97 45.42 -23.40
C VAL A 441 13.11 44.20 -23.64
N ARG A 442 13.22 43.66 -24.84
CA ARG A 442 12.56 42.44 -25.27
C ARG A 442 13.64 41.42 -25.61
N ILE A 443 13.57 40.28 -24.96
CA ILE A 443 14.44 39.14 -25.23
C ILE A 443 13.58 37.93 -25.59
N SER A 444 14.12 37.04 -26.41
CA SER A 444 13.43 35.81 -26.78
C SER A 444 14.36 34.65 -27.03
N ALA A 445 13.86 33.46 -26.74
CA ALA A 445 14.55 32.19 -26.95
C ALA A 445 14.48 31.69 -28.41
N ASP A 446 14.56 32.57 -29.41
CA ASP A 446 14.26 32.26 -30.82
C ASP A 446 15.15 31.16 -31.42
N THR A 447 16.37 30.99 -30.89
CA THR A 447 17.33 30.00 -31.37
C THR A 447 17.48 28.82 -30.42
N THR A 448 16.51 28.64 -29.51
CA THR A 448 16.51 27.53 -28.56
C THR A 448 16.34 26.19 -29.27
N THR A 449 16.98 25.16 -28.74
CA THR A 449 16.67 23.76 -29.05
C THR A 449 15.83 23.10 -27.95
N LYS A 450 15.59 23.81 -26.83
CA LYS A 450 14.72 23.35 -25.75
C LYS A 450 13.28 23.41 -26.24
N SER A 451 12.52 22.38 -25.92
CA SER A 451 11.13 22.21 -26.32
C SER A 451 10.44 21.49 -25.16
N ALA A 452 9.27 21.99 -24.75
CA ALA A 452 8.52 21.48 -23.62
C ALA A 452 7.06 21.28 -24.02
N ASP A 453 6.46 20.15 -23.64
CA ASP A 453 5.01 19.98 -23.75
C ASP A 453 4.37 20.73 -22.58
N ILE A 454 3.68 21.83 -22.85
CA ILE A 454 3.04 22.65 -21.82
C ILE A 454 1.53 22.44 -21.77
N LYS A 455 1.02 21.29 -22.23
CA LYS A 455 -0.41 20.93 -22.13
C LYS A 455 -0.89 21.09 -20.68
N GLY A 456 -1.95 21.86 -20.49
CA GLY A 456 -2.53 22.15 -19.18
C GLY A 456 -1.74 23.13 -18.30
N ALA A 457 -0.66 23.76 -18.80
CA ALA A 457 0.05 24.81 -18.07
C ALA A 457 -0.87 26.03 -17.87
N ASN A 458 -0.84 26.60 -16.67
CA ASN A 458 -1.58 27.82 -16.33
C ASN A 458 -0.71 28.89 -15.65
N SER A 459 0.57 28.59 -15.43
CA SER A 459 1.53 29.55 -14.89
C SER A 459 2.94 29.36 -15.41
N ILE A 460 3.69 30.47 -15.43
CA ILE A 460 5.14 30.54 -15.65
C ILE A 460 5.75 31.12 -14.39
N SER A 461 6.72 30.45 -13.79
CA SER A 461 7.51 30.96 -12.67
C SER A 461 8.94 31.26 -13.13
N ILE A 462 9.50 32.38 -12.67
CA ILE A 462 10.85 32.83 -13.02
C ILE A 462 11.55 33.25 -11.73
N ASP A 463 12.70 32.65 -11.42
CA ASP A 463 13.56 33.13 -10.34
C ASP A 463 14.29 34.39 -10.81
N VAL A 464 14.14 35.47 -10.06
CA VAL A 464 14.79 36.76 -10.27
C VAL A 464 15.86 36.92 -9.20
N ILE A 465 17.11 37.07 -9.62
CA ILE A 465 18.28 37.16 -8.75
C ILE A 465 18.94 38.53 -8.93
N ALA A 466 19.30 39.19 -7.84
CA ALA A 466 19.95 40.50 -7.86
C ALA A 466 20.97 40.65 -6.72
N ASP A 467 21.94 41.57 -6.89
CA ASP A 467 22.94 41.88 -5.86
C ASP A 467 22.36 42.69 -4.68
N ALA A 468 21.23 43.37 -4.92
CA ALA A 468 20.42 44.03 -3.90
C ALA A 468 18.93 43.86 -4.26
N PRO A 469 18.01 43.86 -3.27
CA PRO A 469 16.57 43.82 -3.53
C PRO A 469 16.13 44.95 -4.47
N ALA A 470 15.36 44.60 -5.50
CA ALA A 470 14.98 45.49 -6.59
C ALA A 470 13.50 45.33 -6.92
N THR A 471 12.95 46.26 -7.69
CA THR A 471 11.67 46.09 -8.37
C THR A 471 11.94 45.56 -9.78
N VAL A 472 11.34 44.43 -10.12
CA VAL A 472 11.46 43.80 -11.45
C VAL A 472 10.07 43.46 -11.96
N ALA A 473 9.73 43.91 -13.16
CA ALA A 473 8.46 43.62 -13.82
C ALA A 473 8.70 42.86 -15.14
N ILE A 474 7.98 41.76 -15.34
CA ILE A 474 8.11 40.89 -16.52
C ILE A 474 6.74 40.63 -17.13
N ALA A 475 6.61 40.88 -18.44
CA ALA A 475 5.51 40.37 -19.25
C ALA A 475 6.03 39.28 -20.20
N ALA A 476 5.22 38.26 -20.49
CA ALA A 476 5.64 37.09 -21.25
C ALA A 476 4.72 36.78 -22.44
N VAL A 477 5.30 36.33 -23.55
CA VAL A 477 4.62 35.73 -24.69
C VAL A 477 5.28 34.38 -24.99
N PRO A 478 4.79 33.27 -24.41
CA PRO A 478 5.19 31.94 -24.85
C PRO A 478 4.66 31.70 -26.27
N GLN A 479 5.33 30.90 -27.09
CA GLN A 479 4.90 30.58 -28.45
C GLN A 479 5.00 29.08 -28.74
N SER A 480 4.13 28.59 -29.62
CA SER A 480 4.21 27.26 -30.23
C SER A 480 4.24 27.39 -31.75
N LYS A 481 4.16 26.27 -32.49
CA LYS A 481 4.04 26.30 -33.94
C LYS A 481 2.65 26.79 -34.37
N SER A 482 1.59 26.45 -33.63
CA SER A 482 0.21 26.87 -33.89
C SER A 482 -0.13 28.25 -33.31
N ALA A 483 0.48 28.63 -32.19
CA ALA A 483 0.19 29.86 -31.46
C ALA A 483 1.37 30.84 -31.53
N GLY A 484 1.32 31.74 -32.52
CA GLY A 484 2.35 32.75 -32.76
C GLY A 484 2.37 33.89 -31.73
N TRP A 485 1.46 34.87 -31.83
CA TRP A 485 1.50 36.06 -30.98
C TRP A 485 0.14 36.37 -30.36
N ALA A 486 0.13 36.54 -29.04
CA ALA A 486 -0.94 37.21 -28.31
C ALA A 486 -0.32 38.22 -27.32
N ASN A 487 -0.87 39.43 -27.25
CA ASN A 487 -0.36 40.46 -26.36
C ASN A 487 -0.46 39.99 -24.89
N PRO A 488 0.59 40.20 -24.07
CA PRO A 488 0.46 40.08 -22.63
C PRO A 488 -0.62 41.05 -22.13
N ALA A 489 -1.44 40.62 -21.18
CA ALA A 489 -2.46 41.47 -20.58
C ALA A 489 -1.82 42.51 -19.65
N ARG A 490 -0.79 42.11 -18.90
CA ARG A 490 0.03 42.96 -18.03
C ARG A 490 1.40 42.37 -17.76
N ALA A 491 2.33 43.18 -17.27
CA ALA A 491 3.53 42.71 -16.59
C ALA A 491 3.22 42.36 -15.13
N VAL A 492 3.83 41.30 -14.63
CA VAL A 492 3.82 40.94 -13.21
C VAL A 492 5.11 41.42 -12.58
N SER A 493 5.07 41.92 -11.34
CA SER A 493 6.25 42.46 -10.67
C SER A 493 6.56 41.78 -9.35
N VAL A 494 7.85 41.66 -9.04
CA VAL A 494 8.36 41.48 -7.67
C VAL A 494 8.95 42.80 -7.18
N THR A 495 8.89 43.02 -5.87
CA THR A 495 9.36 44.23 -5.19
C THR A 495 10.49 43.89 -4.21
N PRO A 496 11.22 44.88 -3.67
CA PRO A 496 12.27 44.62 -2.68
C PRO A 496 11.84 43.79 -1.46
N ALA A 497 10.55 43.79 -1.11
CA ALA A 497 10.02 43.01 0.01
C ALA A 497 9.90 41.50 -0.29
N ASP A 498 9.84 41.11 -1.56
CA ASP A 498 9.68 39.72 -2.00
C ASP A 498 11.01 38.97 -2.08
N PHE A 499 12.14 39.69 -1.98
CA PHE A 499 13.48 39.13 -2.09
C PHE A 499 13.99 38.54 -0.77
N ALA A 500 14.44 37.28 -0.82
CA ALA A 500 15.13 36.61 0.28
C ALA A 500 16.63 36.52 0.00
N ILE A 501 17.46 36.78 1.02
CA ILE A 501 18.91 36.61 0.92
C ILE A 501 19.30 35.13 0.80
N GLN A 502 20.21 34.83 -0.11
CA GLN A 502 20.73 33.51 -0.40
C GLN A 502 22.09 33.30 0.28
N ALA A 503 22.56 32.04 0.35
CA ALA A 503 23.80 31.69 1.04
C ALA A 503 25.06 32.31 0.40
N ASP A 504 25.00 32.64 -0.89
CA ASP A 504 26.07 33.31 -1.64
C ASP A 504 26.06 34.85 -1.48
N GLY A 505 25.11 35.38 -0.72
CA GLY A 505 24.95 36.82 -0.46
C GLY A 505 24.09 37.54 -1.50
N LYS A 506 23.61 36.88 -2.56
CA LYS A 506 22.65 37.46 -3.50
C LYS A 506 21.23 37.42 -2.95
N TYR A 507 20.31 38.11 -3.60
CA TYR A 507 18.90 38.13 -3.27
C TYR A 507 18.09 37.43 -4.36
N LYS A 508 17.12 36.59 -3.97
CA LYS A 508 16.22 35.89 -4.90
C LYS A 508 14.75 36.16 -4.57
N ALA A 509 13.95 36.42 -5.60
CA ALA A 509 12.49 36.42 -5.56
C ALA A 509 11.94 35.55 -6.71
N THR A 510 10.81 34.87 -6.53
CA THR A 510 10.17 34.10 -7.61
C THR A 510 8.96 34.87 -8.13
N LEU A 511 9.01 35.25 -9.41
CA LEU A 511 7.95 35.97 -10.11
C LEU A 511 7.03 34.95 -10.82
N LYS A 512 5.72 35.05 -10.63
CA LYS A 512 4.73 34.10 -11.20
C LYS A 512 3.74 34.79 -12.14
N ILE A 513 3.78 34.45 -13.42
CA ILE A 513 2.90 34.96 -14.49
C ILE A 513 1.80 33.93 -14.73
N SER A 514 0.52 34.31 -14.66
CA SER A 514 -0.60 33.41 -14.96
C SER A 514 -0.96 33.38 -16.45
N ASP A 515 -1.84 32.45 -16.83
CA ASP A 515 -2.45 32.39 -18.15
C ASP A 515 -3.35 33.60 -18.49
N THR A 516 -3.87 34.29 -17.48
CA THR A 516 -4.56 35.58 -17.66
C THR A 516 -3.60 36.72 -17.92
N ASP A 517 -2.39 36.68 -17.35
CA ASP A 517 -1.34 37.68 -17.57
C ASP A 517 -0.68 37.50 -18.95
N ALA A 518 -0.47 36.24 -19.37
CA ALA A 518 0.10 35.84 -20.65
C ALA A 518 -0.91 34.96 -21.44
N PRO A 519 -1.88 35.54 -22.18
CA PRO A 519 -2.95 34.78 -22.84
C PRO A 519 -2.48 33.69 -23.80
N ASN A 520 -1.30 33.84 -24.41
CA ASN A 520 -0.77 32.81 -25.30
C ASN A 520 -0.38 31.52 -24.56
N LEU A 521 -0.14 31.57 -23.25
CA LEU A 521 0.07 30.39 -22.41
C LEU A 521 -1.15 29.48 -22.49
N LYS A 522 -2.34 30.04 -22.28
CA LYS A 522 -3.61 29.32 -22.38
C LYS A 522 -3.83 28.72 -23.76
N ASN A 523 -3.59 29.52 -24.81
CA ASN A 523 -3.78 29.09 -26.19
C ASN A 523 -2.95 27.84 -26.51
N ILE A 524 -1.70 27.78 -26.04
CA ILE A 524 -0.83 26.62 -26.26
C ILE A 524 -1.25 25.47 -25.33
N ALA A 525 -1.52 25.76 -24.05
CA ALA A 525 -1.82 24.74 -23.05
C ALA A 525 -3.14 23.98 -23.31
N GLU A 526 -4.12 24.62 -23.96
CA GLU A 526 -5.43 24.04 -24.28
C GLU A 526 -5.58 23.63 -25.76
N ASP A 527 -4.56 23.83 -26.61
CA ASP A 527 -4.60 23.41 -28.02
C ASP A 527 -4.76 21.88 -28.10
N ALA A 528 -5.68 21.41 -28.95
CA ALA A 528 -5.94 19.98 -29.09
C ALA A 528 -4.85 19.22 -29.88
N SER A 529 -3.94 19.94 -30.54
CA SER A 529 -3.01 19.42 -31.54
C SER A 529 -1.56 19.86 -31.37
N ASP A 530 -1.29 21.01 -30.74
CA ASP A 530 0.06 21.55 -30.55
C ASP A 530 0.22 22.26 -29.20
N ASN A 531 0.70 21.50 -28.21
CA ASN A 531 1.05 22.02 -26.89
C ASN A 531 2.57 22.25 -26.72
N THR A 532 3.34 22.20 -27.80
CA THR A 532 4.81 22.20 -27.73
C THR A 532 5.34 23.63 -27.75
N LEU A 533 5.95 24.06 -26.66
CA LEU A 533 6.62 25.35 -26.53
C LEU A 533 7.84 25.39 -27.46
N THR A 534 7.89 26.39 -28.33
CA THR A 534 9.00 26.60 -29.28
C THR A 534 9.79 27.87 -28.99
N ASN A 535 9.22 28.82 -28.25
CA ASN A 535 9.86 30.08 -27.90
C ASN A 535 9.23 30.69 -26.65
N LEU A 536 9.96 31.58 -25.98
CA LEU A 536 9.45 32.45 -24.93
C LEU A 536 10.03 33.86 -25.13
N ILE A 537 9.14 34.84 -25.25
CA ILE A 537 9.49 36.25 -25.34
C ILE A 537 9.20 36.92 -24.00
N LEU A 538 10.17 37.67 -23.46
CA LEU A 538 10.06 38.39 -22.21
C LEU A 538 10.29 39.89 -22.42
N PHE A 539 9.45 40.71 -21.78
CA PHE A 539 9.60 42.16 -21.68
C PHE A 539 10.00 42.49 -20.24
N ILE A 540 11.18 43.08 -20.03
CA ILE A 540 11.78 43.10 -18.70
C ILE A 540 12.08 44.54 -18.27
N GLY A 541 11.39 45.01 -17.24
CA GLY A 541 11.65 46.30 -16.59
C GLY A 541 12.30 46.13 -15.23
N SER A 542 13.29 46.95 -14.88
CA SER A 542 13.85 46.96 -13.52
C SER A 542 14.35 48.33 -13.07
N ASP A 543 14.23 48.62 -11.77
CA ASP A 543 14.90 49.75 -11.13
C ASP A 543 16.38 49.48 -10.80
N SER A 544 16.87 48.25 -11.01
CA SER A 544 18.27 47.86 -10.97
C SER A 544 18.88 47.81 -12.38
N ASP A 545 20.15 48.18 -12.51
CA ASP A 545 20.87 48.10 -13.79
C ASP A 545 21.29 46.67 -14.15
N THR A 546 21.31 45.75 -13.17
CA THR A 546 21.67 44.34 -13.35
C THR A 546 20.73 43.43 -12.57
N ILE A 547 20.23 42.40 -13.26
CA ILE A 547 19.48 41.27 -12.68
C ILE A 547 19.88 39.98 -13.40
N SER A 548 19.57 38.84 -12.80
CA SER A 548 19.66 37.52 -13.42
C SER A 548 18.31 36.81 -13.37
N LEU A 549 17.98 36.06 -14.42
CA LEU A 549 16.82 35.18 -14.49
C LEU A 549 17.27 33.73 -14.47
N ASP A 550 16.53 32.90 -13.76
CA ASP A 550 16.82 31.48 -13.61
C ASP A 550 15.53 30.66 -13.46
N ASN A 551 15.62 29.34 -13.62
CA ASN A 551 14.56 28.35 -13.39
C ASN A 551 13.20 28.72 -14.01
N ILE A 552 13.19 29.10 -15.29
CA ILE A 552 11.94 29.42 -15.99
C ILE A 552 11.12 28.15 -16.13
N THR A 553 10.05 28.09 -15.35
CA THR A 553 9.28 26.87 -15.10
C THR A 553 7.83 27.05 -15.51
N PHE A 554 7.30 26.10 -16.28
CA PHE A 554 5.88 26.05 -16.65
C PHE A 554 5.17 25.05 -15.74
N SER A 555 4.08 25.48 -15.13
CA SER A 555 3.33 24.65 -14.19
C SER A 555 1.83 24.72 -14.47
N GLY A 556 1.13 23.63 -14.17
CA GLY A 556 -0.31 23.53 -14.31
C GLY A 556 -0.78 22.12 -13.98
N SER A 557 -1.85 21.66 -14.62
CA SER A 557 -2.37 20.32 -14.40
C SER A 557 -2.82 19.65 -15.70
N ARG A 558 -2.53 18.36 -15.85
CA ARG A 558 -2.92 17.54 -17.00
C ARG A 558 -3.99 16.55 -16.59
N GLU A 559 -4.93 16.24 -17.49
CA GLU A 559 -5.86 15.14 -17.28
C GLU A 559 -5.08 13.83 -17.07
N VAL A 560 -5.47 13.09 -16.04
CA VAL A 560 -5.00 11.74 -15.81
C VAL A 560 -5.79 10.83 -16.73
N GLU A 561 -5.16 10.32 -17.79
CA GLU A 561 -5.73 9.20 -18.54
C GLU A 561 -5.74 7.99 -17.60
N ILE A 562 -6.88 7.75 -16.93
CA ILE A 562 -7.11 6.49 -16.24
C ILE A 562 -7.27 5.45 -17.35
N PRO A 563 -6.38 4.45 -17.46
CA PRO A 563 -6.54 3.41 -18.46
C PRO A 563 -7.90 2.76 -18.25
N THR A 564 -8.76 2.75 -19.27
CA THR A 564 -10.01 1.99 -19.18
C THR A 564 -9.65 0.51 -19.05
N VAL A 565 -9.80 -0.03 -17.84
CA VAL A 565 -9.57 -1.44 -17.56
C VAL A 565 -10.75 -2.26 -18.11
N ASN A 566 -10.54 -2.88 -19.26
CA ASN A 566 -11.53 -3.77 -19.86
C ASN A 566 -11.26 -5.20 -19.40
N HIS A 567 -12.18 -5.77 -18.62
CA HIS A 567 -12.16 -7.19 -18.26
C HIS A 567 -12.96 -8.01 -19.28
N ASP A 568 -12.60 -9.29 -19.44
CA ASP A 568 -13.47 -10.25 -20.12
C ASP A 568 -14.75 -10.53 -19.30
N PRO A 569 -15.80 -11.13 -19.91
CA PRO A 569 -17.07 -11.37 -19.23
C PRO A 569 -16.89 -12.09 -17.89
N LEU A 570 -17.59 -11.63 -16.84
CA LEU A 570 -17.44 -12.18 -15.47
C LEU A 570 -17.83 -13.67 -15.39
N GLY A 571 -18.90 -14.06 -16.08
CA GLY A 571 -19.47 -15.41 -15.96
C GLY A 571 -20.07 -15.69 -14.58
N THR A 572 -20.33 -16.97 -14.31
CA THR A 572 -20.87 -17.44 -13.03
C THR A 572 -19.76 -18.10 -12.23
N ALA A 573 -19.68 -17.78 -10.92
CA ALA A 573 -18.75 -18.42 -9.99
C ALA A 573 -18.87 -19.96 -10.04
N THR A 574 -17.79 -20.65 -10.42
CA THR A 574 -17.80 -22.10 -10.68
C THR A 574 -16.51 -22.77 -10.21
N LEU A 575 -16.64 -23.97 -9.62
CA LEU A 575 -15.54 -24.89 -9.33
C LEU A 575 -15.82 -26.26 -10.02
N PRO A 576 -14.83 -26.91 -10.66
CA PRO A 576 -13.49 -26.38 -10.92
C PRO A 576 -13.54 -25.13 -11.81
N SER A 577 -12.66 -24.15 -11.55
CA SER A 577 -12.50 -23.00 -12.43
C SER A 577 -11.50 -23.37 -13.54
N THR A 578 -12.00 -23.58 -14.75
CA THR A 578 -11.22 -23.99 -15.94
C THR A 578 -11.24 -22.95 -17.06
N PHE A 579 -12.05 -21.89 -16.93
CA PHE A 579 -12.16 -20.75 -17.86
C PHE A 579 -12.49 -21.08 -19.34
N GLU A 580 -12.82 -22.35 -19.63
CA GLU A 580 -13.09 -22.85 -20.99
C GLU A 580 -14.30 -22.19 -21.68
N ASP A 581 -15.27 -21.73 -20.88
CA ASP A 581 -16.43 -20.97 -21.33
C ASP A 581 -16.08 -19.53 -21.78
N SER A 582 -14.80 -19.16 -21.76
CA SER A 582 -14.28 -17.83 -22.12
C SER A 582 -14.80 -16.71 -21.19
N THR A 583 -15.18 -17.07 -19.97
CA THR A 583 -15.53 -16.13 -18.92
C THR A 583 -14.54 -16.25 -17.76
N ARG A 584 -14.54 -15.24 -16.88
CA ARG A 584 -13.74 -15.26 -15.64
C ARG A 584 -14.30 -16.18 -14.57
N GLN A 585 -15.45 -16.83 -14.81
CA GLN A 585 -16.10 -17.75 -13.86
C GLN A 585 -16.17 -17.19 -12.44
N GLY A 586 -16.59 -15.93 -12.31
CA GLY A 586 -16.77 -15.23 -11.03
C GLY A 586 -15.49 -14.63 -10.41
N TRP A 587 -14.31 -14.88 -10.96
CA TRP A 587 -13.06 -14.33 -10.43
C TRP A 587 -12.92 -12.83 -10.71
N THR A 588 -12.59 -12.07 -9.67
CA THR A 588 -12.37 -10.62 -9.70
C THR A 588 -11.10 -10.26 -8.91
N TRP A 589 -10.69 -9.00 -9.00
CA TRP A 589 -9.71 -8.46 -8.05
C TRP A 589 -10.35 -8.33 -6.67
N ASP A 590 -9.63 -8.78 -5.65
CA ASP A 590 -9.92 -8.36 -4.29
C ASP A 590 -9.73 -6.84 -4.18
N SER A 591 -10.55 -6.19 -3.34
CA SER A 591 -10.51 -4.73 -3.24
C SER A 591 -9.14 -4.21 -2.76
N SER A 592 -8.42 -5.02 -1.97
CA SER A 592 -7.08 -4.73 -1.48
C SER A 592 -5.93 -5.14 -2.43
N SER A 593 -6.24 -5.60 -3.64
CA SER A 593 -5.22 -5.98 -4.63
C SER A 593 -4.36 -4.79 -5.05
N GLY A 594 -3.03 -4.95 -5.00
CA GLY A 594 -2.07 -3.96 -5.51
C GLY A 594 -2.01 -3.91 -7.04
N VAL A 595 -2.67 -4.86 -7.70
CA VAL A 595 -2.86 -4.92 -9.15
C VAL A 595 -4.34 -4.91 -9.48
N LYS A 596 -4.77 -3.97 -10.31
CA LYS A 596 -6.17 -3.82 -10.76
C LYS A 596 -6.29 -3.69 -12.28
N GLY A 597 -5.32 -4.22 -13.01
CA GLY A 597 -5.31 -4.26 -14.48
C GLY A 597 -6.37 -5.19 -15.06
N SER A 598 -6.41 -5.31 -16.38
CA SER A 598 -7.39 -6.17 -17.06
C SER A 598 -7.25 -7.63 -16.63
N LEU A 599 -8.39 -8.26 -16.36
CA LEU A 599 -8.52 -9.71 -16.17
C LEU A 599 -9.05 -10.28 -17.48
N THR A 600 -8.22 -11.03 -18.19
CA THR A 600 -8.53 -11.58 -19.52
C THR A 600 -8.40 -13.08 -19.55
N ILE A 601 -9.12 -13.74 -20.45
CA ILE A 601 -9.01 -15.17 -20.70
C ILE A 601 -8.08 -15.39 -21.90
N LYS A 602 -6.95 -16.06 -21.66
CA LYS A 602 -5.93 -16.34 -22.68
C LYS A 602 -5.60 -17.83 -22.67
N GLU A 603 -5.12 -18.34 -23.80
CA GLU A 603 -4.57 -19.70 -23.87
C GLU A 603 -3.29 -19.80 -23.02
N ALA A 604 -3.19 -20.86 -22.22
CA ALA A 604 -2.03 -21.26 -21.44
C ALA A 604 -1.93 -22.79 -21.44
N ASN A 605 -0.83 -23.32 -21.97
CA ASN A 605 -0.55 -24.76 -22.04
C ASN A 605 -1.66 -25.60 -22.71
N GLY A 606 -2.35 -25.02 -23.71
CA GLY A 606 -3.44 -25.69 -24.45
C GLY A 606 -4.79 -25.73 -23.71
N SER A 607 -4.94 -24.92 -22.66
CA SER A 607 -6.17 -24.67 -21.89
C SER A 607 -6.43 -23.16 -21.85
N LYS A 608 -7.66 -22.73 -21.57
CA LYS A 608 -7.94 -21.32 -21.28
C LYS A 608 -7.67 -21.03 -19.82
N ALA A 609 -7.00 -19.92 -19.55
CA ALA A 609 -6.66 -19.48 -18.21
C ALA A 609 -7.03 -18.03 -17.98
N LEU A 610 -7.39 -17.70 -16.73
CA LEU A 610 -7.49 -16.31 -16.28
C LEU A 610 -6.08 -15.71 -16.27
N SER A 611 -5.91 -14.52 -16.83
CA SER A 611 -4.61 -13.88 -17.02
C SER A 611 -4.63 -12.39 -16.71
N TRP A 612 -3.49 -11.88 -16.26
CA TRP A 612 -3.28 -10.46 -15.96
C TRP A 612 -1.80 -10.08 -16.11
N GLU A 613 -1.54 -8.79 -16.32
CA GLU A 613 -0.19 -8.24 -16.29
C GLU A 613 0.17 -7.81 -14.86
N CYS A 614 1.40 -8.06 -14.46
CA CYS A 614 1.93 -7.66 -13.15
C CYS A 614 3.35 -7.14 -13.29
N THR A 615 3.64 -6.02 -12.63
CA THR A 615 5.00 -5.53 -12.41
C THR A 615 5.12 -5.14 -10.95
N TYR A 616 6.03 -5.77 -10.24
CA TYR A 616 6.33 -5.36 -8.87
C TYR A 616 7.19 -4.11 -8.85
N PRO A 617 6.97 -3.21 -7.89
CA PRO A 617 7.68 -1.94 -7.84
C PRO A 617 9.14 -2.16 -7.47
N ASP A 618 10.03 -1.32 -8.01
CA ASP A 618 11.45 -1.37 -7.63
C ASP A 618 11.64 -0.95 -6.15
N THR A 619 10.82 -0.01 -5.67
CA THR A 619 10.74 0.36 -4.25
C THR A 619 9.69 -0.50 -3.57
N LYS A 620 10.12 -1.37 -2.65
CA LYS A 620 9.24 -2.36 -2.02
C LYS A 620 8.36 -1.73 -0.94
N PRO A 621 7.03 -1.96 -0.97
CA PRO A 621 6.20 -1.64 0.18
C PRO A 621 6.64 -2.49 1.37
N THR A 622 6.42 -1.99 2.58
CA THR A 622 6.81 -2.72 3.79
C THR A 622 5.94 -3.96 4.02
N ASP A 623 4.66 -3.87 3.70
CA ASP A 623 3.79 -5.04 3.53
C ASP A 623 4.01 -5.64 2.13
N GLY A 624 4.64 -6.81 2.07
CA GLY A 624 4.89 -7.54 0.81
C GLY A 624 3.60 -7.96 0.08
N TRP A 625 2.44 -7.90 0.74
CA TRP A 625 1.15 -8.11 0.08
C TRP A 625 0.59 -6.83 -0.54
N ALA A 626 1.05 -5.63 -0.17
CA ALA A 626 0.49 -4.38 -0.66
C ALA A 626 0.66 -4.20 -2.18
N SER A 627 1.73 -4.76 -2.76
CA SER A 627 1.96 -4.80 -4.21
C SER A 627 1.40 -6.05 -4.91
N ALA A 628 0.84 -6.99 -4.15
CA ALA A 628 0.43 -8.30 -4.65
C ALA A 628 -0.84 -8.23 -5.52
N PRO A 629 -0.88 -8.96 -6.65
CA PRO A 629 -2.14 -9.42 -7.22
C PRO A 629 -2.91 -10.28 -6.22
N ARG A 630 -4.16 -9.89 -5.94
CA ARG A 630 -5.07 -10.63 -5.06
C ARG A 630 -6.35 -10.95 -5.82
N LEU A 631 -6.52 -12.22 -6.18
CA LEU A 631 -7.72 -12.71 -6.87
C LEU A 631 -8.71 -13.24 -5.85
N ILE A 632 -9.98 -12.88 -6.03
CA ILE A 632 -11.08 -13.36 -5.20
C ILE A 632 -12.17 -14.01 -6.07
N LEU A 633 -12.60 -15.20 -5.65
CA LEU A 633 -13.84 -15.83 -6.07
C LEU A 633 -14.86 -15.61 -4.94
N SER A 634 -15.56 -14.49 -5.00
CA SER A 634 -16.47 -14.05 -3.92
C SER A 634 -17.82 -14.77 -3.97
N ASN A 635 -18.43 -14.98 -2.81
CA ASN A 635 -19.79 -15.51 -2.65
C ASN A 635 -20.05 -16.86 -3.34
N ILE A 636 -19.00 -17.67 -3.51
CA ILE A 636 -19.14 -19.04 -4.03
C ILE A 636 -19.95 -19.93 -3.08
N ASN A 637 -19.94 -19.62 -1.78
CA ASN A 637 -20.73 -20.29 -0.75
C ASN A 637 -20.63 -21.83 -0.83
N THR A 638 -19.39 -22.32 -0.95
CA THR A 638 -19.08 -23.74 -1.11
C THR A 638 -18.57 -24.36 0.19
N THR A 639 -18.30 -25.66 0.18
CA THR A 639 -17.57 -26.35 1.25
C THR A 639 -16.44 -27.17 0.62
N ARG A 640 -15.40 -27.49 1.40
CA ARG A 640 -14.33 -28.36 0.89
C ARG A 640 -14.74 -29.84 0.85
N GLY A 641 -15.79 -30.22 1.59
CA GLY A 641 -16.19 -31.61 1.79
C GLY A 641 -15.02 -32.45 2.31
N GLU A 642 -14.94 -33.71 1.88
CA GLU A 642 -13.86 -34.62 2.27
C GLU A 642 -12.52 -34.32 1.56
N ASN A 643 -12.41 -33.25 0.76
CA ASN A 643 -11.17 -32.92 0.07
C ASN A 643 -10.15 -32.32 1.05
N LYS A 644 -8.95 -32.89 1.03
CA LYS A 644 -7.82 -32.46 1.85
C LYS A 644 -7.05 -31.29 1.23
N TYR A 645 -7.14 -31.11 -0.09
CA TYR A 645 -6.37 -30.10 -0.80
C TYR A 645 -7.25 -29.17 -1.62
N LEU A 646 -6.77 -27.94 -1.79
CA LEU A 646 -7.13 -27.10 -2.94
C LEU A 646 -5.91 -27.00 -3.84
N ALA A 647 -6.11 -27.27 -5.14
CA ALA A 647 -5.05 -27.28 -6.14
C ALA A 647 -5.41 -26.39 -7.33
N PHE A 648 -4.40 -25.82 -7.96
CA PHE A 648 -4.50 -25.06 -9.20
C PHE A 648 -3.17 -24.99 -9.93
N ASP A 649 -3.24 -24.69 -11.22
CA ASP A 649 -2.09 -24.38 -12.04
C ASP A 649 -1.84 -22.87 -12.03
N PHE A 650 -0.59 -22.47 -11.74
CA PHE A 650 -0.17 -21.09 -11.83
C PHE A 650 0.95 -20.97 -12.86
N TYR A 651 0.78 -20.09 -13.85
CA TYR A 651 1.78 -19.89 -14.89
C TYR A 651 2.31 -18.46 -14.85
N ILE A 652 3.59 -18.31 -15.18
CA ILE A 652 4.20 -17.00 -15.42
C ILE A 652 4.89 -16.96 -16.79
N LYS A 653 4.77 -15.81 -17.45
CA LYS A 653 5.49 -15.43 -18.66
C LYS A 653 6.29 -14.15 -18.37
N PRO A 654 7.53 -14.28 -17.91
CA PRO A 654 8.32 -13.12 -17.49
C PRO A 654 8.86 -12.33 -18.69
N ASP A 655 8.69 -11.01 -18.64
CA ASP A 655 9.53 -10.05 -19.36
C ASP A 655 10.81 -9.76 -18.56
N ARG A 656 10.69 -9.76 -17.22
CA ARG A 656 11.78 -9.63 -16.24
C ARG A 656 11.50 -10.52 -15.03
N ALA A 657 12.47 -11.33 -14.63
CA ALA A 657 12.39 -12.21 -13.46
C ALA A 657 13.80 -12.74 -13.10
N THR A 658 14.61 -11.93 -12.44
CA THR A 658 16.02 -12.25 -12.17
C THR A 658 16.33 -12.44 -10.68
N THR A 659 15.51 -11.88 -9.78
CA THR A 659 15.76 -11.87 -8.33
C THR A 659 14.47 -12.05 -7.53
N GLY A 660 14.60 -12.50 -6.29
CA GLY A 660 13.48 -12.69 -5.36
C GLY A 660 12.55 -13.85 -5.70
N ASN A 661 11.40 -13.87 -5.04
CA ASN A 661 10.37 -14.90 -5.18
C ASN A 661 8.98 -14.29 -5.39
N ILE A 662 8.11 -15.06 -6.04
CA ILE A 662 6.65 -14.87 -5.92
C ILE A 662 6.15 -15.88 -4.92
N ILE A 663 5.44 -15.44 -3.87
CA ILE A 663 4.89 -16.31 -2.83
C ILE A 663 3.39 -16.43 -3.01
N ILE A 664 2.91 -17.60 -3.41
CA ILE A 664 1.47 -17.87 -3.54
C ILE A 664 0.90 -18.26 -2.17
N ASN A 665 -0.09 -17.50 -1.73
CA ASN A 665 -0.84 -17.72 -0.49
C ASN A 665 -2.30 -18.03 -0.81
N LEU A 666 -2.94 -18.80 0.06
CA LEU A 666 -4.35 -19.19 -0.04
C LEU A 666 -5.09 -18.83 1.25
N ALA A 667 -6.21 -18.12 1.11
CA ALA A 667 -7.11 -17.81 2.20
C ALA A 667 -8.58 -18.03 1.79
N PHE A 668 -9.44 -18.14 2.80
CA PHE A 668 -10.88 -18.30 2.68
C PHE A 668 -11.60 -17.31 3.61
N ALA A 669 -12.86 -17.02 3.31
CA ALA A 669 -13.70 -16.14 4.14
C ALA A 669 -14.89 -16.88 4.79
N PRO A 670 -14.67 -17.84 5.71
CA PRO A 670 -15.76 -18.54 6.39
C PRO A 670 -16.44 -17.63 7.42
N PRO A 671 -17.76 -17.35 7.30
CA PRO A 671 -18.47 -16.49 8.25
C PRO A 671 -18.39 -17.01 9.70
N SER A 672 -18.42 -18.33 9.87
CA SER A 672 -18.35 -18.99 11.19
C SER A 672 -17.00 -18.85 11.89
N LEU A 673 -15.92 -18.53 11.16
CA LEU A 673 -14.57 -18.36 11.71
C LEU A 673 -14.08 -16.90 11.64
N GLY A 674 -15.00 -15.95 11.52
CA GLY A 674 -14.68 -14.52 11.49
C GLY A 674 -14.14 -14.04 10.15
N TYR A 675 -14.61 -14.61 9.03
CA TYR A 675 -14.36 -14.18 7.65
C TYR A 675 -12.89 -14.18 7.18
N TRP A 676 -11.97 -14.75 7.95
CA TRP A 676 -10.59 -14.97 7.52
C TRP A 676 -10.07 -16.30 8.05
N ALA A 677 -9.67 -17.20 7.16
CA ALA A 677 -8.93 -18.43 7.49
C ALA A 677 -7.88 -18.66 6.40
N GLN A 678 -6.60 -18.64 6.78
CA GLN A 678 -5.46 -18.71 5.88
C GLN A 678 -4.75 -20.06 5.99
N VAL A 679 -4.35 -20.62 4.86
CA VAL A 679 -3.44 -21.77 4.84
C VAL A 679 -2.04 -21.28 5.20
N THR A 680 -1.45 -21.90 6.21
CA THR A 680 -0.15 -21.53 6.76
C THR A 680 1.03 -21.89 5.86
N GLU A 681 0.83 -22.86 4.96
CA GLU A 681 1.81 -23.21 3.93
C GLU A 681 1.67 -22.30 2.72
N THR A 682 2.80 -22.01 2.08
CA THR A 682 2.91 -21.15 0.90
C THR A 682 3.64 -21.87 -0.24
N VAL A 683 3.37 -21.51 -1.48
CA VAL A 683 4.12 -22.01 -2.64
C VAL A 683 5.05 -20.89 -3.14
N ALA A 684 6.35 -21.12 -3.11
CA ALA A 684 7.35 -20.15 -3.56
C ALA A 684 7.79 -20.43 -5.01
N ILE A 685 7.81 -19.38 -5.83
CA ILE A 685 8.30 -19.40 -7.21
C ILE A 685 9.61 -18.61 -7.26
N PRO A 686 10.78 -19.26 -7.24
CA PRO A 686 12.07 -18.59 -7.20
C PRO A 686 12.45 -18.06 -8.60
N LEU A 687 12.50 -16.73 -8.76
CA LEU A 687 12.72 -16.11 -10.06
C LEU A 687 14.16 -16.27 -10.57
N ASN A 688 15.11 -16.47 -9.67
CA ASN A 688 16.48 -16.79 -10.03
C ASN A 688 16.71 -18.26 -10.42
N LYS A 689 15.67 -19.11 -10.40
CA LYS A 689 15.74 -20.55 -10.67
C LYS A 689 14.56 -21.04 -11.52
N LEU A 690 14.12 -20.24 -12.48
CA LEU A 690 12.98 -20.61 -13.35
C LEU A 690 13.24 -21.87 -14.19
N ASP A 691 14.50 -22.20 -14.46
CA ASP A 691 14.92 -23.44 -15.12
C ASP A 691 14.57 -24.70 -14.32
N THR A 692 14.29 -24.57 -13.02
CA THR A 692 13.81 -25.67 -12.17
C THR A 692 12.31 -25.93 -12.28
N LEU A 693 11.56 -25.00 -12.88
CA LEU A 693 10.11 -25.14 -13.10
C LEU A 693 9.84 -25.83 -14.44
N GLU A 694 8.67 -26.47 -14.53
CA GLU A 694 8.20 -27.03 -15.80
C GLU A 694 7.97 -25.90 -16.80
N LYS A 695 8.65 -25.97 -17.95
CA LYS A 695 8.42 -25.05 -19.06
C LYS A 695 7.49 -25.68 -20.08
N THR A 696 6.33 -25.07 -20.28
CA THR A 696 5.29 -25.55 -21.19
C THR A 696 5.68 -25.33 -22.66
N PRO A 697 5.06 -26.04 -23.62
CA PRO A 697 5.37 -25.90 -25.05
C PRO A 697 5.18 -24.48 -25.62
N ASP A 698 4.25 -23.72 -25.05
CA ASP A 698 3.99 -22.31 -25.36
C ASP A 698 4.89 -21.33 -24.60
N GLY A 699 5.85 -21.84 -23.83
CA GLY A 699 6.95 -21.08 -23.23
C GLY A 699 6.65 -20.48 -21.86
N LEU A 700 5.57 -20.90 -21.20
CA LEU A 700 5.22 -20.48 -19.84
C LEU A 700 5.99 -21.32 -18.81
N TYR A 701 6.28 -20.73 -17.65
CA TYR A 701 6.81 -21.45 -16.50
C TYR A 701 5.65 -21.81 -15.57
N LYS A 702 5.47 -23.10 -15.31
CA LYS A 702 4.38 -23.64 -14.51
C LYS A 702 4.83 -23.92 -13.08
N ALA A 703 4.08 -23.38 -12.12
CA ALA A 703 4.11 -23.75 -10.72
C ALA A 703 2.84 -24.55 -10.39
N HIS A 704 3.02 -25.76 -9.86
CA HIS A 704 1.91 -26.59 -9.38
C HIS A 704 1.59 -26.17 -7.95
N CYS A 705 0.43 -25.53 -7.75
CA CYS A 705 0.03 -25.02 -6.44
C CYS A 705 -0.92 -26.00 -5.76
N VAL A 706 -0.50 -26.58 -4.64
CA VAL A 706 -1.30 -27.53 -3.86
C VAL A 706 -1.22 -27.15 -2.39
N PHE A 707 -2.36 -26.87 -1.78
CA PHE A 707 -2.46 -26.42 -0.39
C PHE A 707 -3.18 -27.46 0.47
N ASP A 708 -2.55 -27.90 1.56
CA ASP A 708 -3.16 -28.81 2.54
C ASP A 708 -4.10 -28.02 3.47
N LEU A 709 -5.40 -28.24 3.31
CA LEU A 709 -6.44 -27.52 4.04
C LEU A 709 -6.52 -27.89 5.52
N SER A 710 -5.79 -28.92 5.96
CA SER A 710 -5.60 -29.23 7.38
C SER A 710 -4.56 -28.34 8.06
N LYS A 711 -3.76 -27.60 7.30
CA LYS A 711 -2.69 -26.71 7.80
C LYS A 711 -3.10 -25.25 7.72
N THR A 712 -4.23 -24.93 8.33
CA THR A 712 -4.82 -23.60 8.39
C THR A 712 -4.60 -22.97 9.76
N ASP A 713 -4.56 -21.65 9.82
CA ASP A 713 -4.51 -20.89 11.09
C ASP A 713 -5.79 -21.08 11.91
N LYS A 714 -6.91 -21.39 11.24
CA LYS A 714 -8.21 -21.76 11.80
C LYS A 714 -8.71 -23.03 11.14
N VAL A 715 -9.15 -24.00 11.96
CA VAL A 715 -9.64 -25.30 11.46
C VAL A 715 -10.83 -25.11 10.53
N ILE A 716 -10.68 -25.56 9.28
CA ILE A 716 -11.75 -25.63 8.28
C ILE A 716 -12.27 -27.07 8.24
N ASP A 717 -13.40 -27.34 8.89
CA ASP A 717 -14.09 -28.63 8.81
C ASP A 717 -14.69 -28.86 7.41
N PRO A 718 -14.92 -30.13 6.99
CA PRO A 718 -15.49 -30.48 5.69
C PRO A 718 -16.72 -29.66 5.27
N ASP A 719 -17.62 -29.40 6.21
CA ASP A 719 -18.89 -28.70 5.99
C ASP A 719 -18.84 -27.20 6.32
N THR A 720 -17.65 -26.68 6.63
CA THR A 720 -17.47 -25.24 6.88
C THR A 720 -17.85 -24.48 5.61
N LEU A 721 -18.82 -23.55 5.73
CA LEU A 721 -19.19 -22.66 4.64
C LEU A 721 -18.02 -21.73 4.30
N LEU A 722 -17.49 -21.87 3.09
CA LEU A 722 -16.47 -21.01 2.51
C LEU A 722 -17.17 -20.00 1.60
N ARG A 723 -17.38 -18.78 2.11
CA ARG A 723 -18.02 -17.71 1.33
C ARG A 723 -17.18 -17.36 0.11
N ASP A 724 -15.88 -17.16 0.33
CA ASP A 724 -14.91 -16.72 -0.67
C ASP A 724 -13.65 -17.60 -0.69
N ILE A 725 -12.97 -17.61 -1.85
CA ILE A 725 -11.62 -18.15 -2.03
C ILE A 725 -10.72 -17.00 -2.49
N ILE A 726 -9.58 -16.79 -1.83
CA ILE A 726 -8.65 -15.70 -2.08
C ILE A 726 -7.27 -16.28 -2.38
N ILE A 727 -6.71 -15.94 -3.54
CA ILE A 727 -5.36 -16.31 -3.96
C ILE A 727 -4.52 -15.04 -4.05
N VAL A 728 -3.40 -15.02 -3.34
CA VAL A 728 -2.49 -13.87 -3.30
C VAL A 728 -1.13 -14.27 -3.84
N ALA A 729 -0.68 -13.60 -4.89
CA ALA A 729 0.69 -13.71 -5.39
C ALA A 729 1.52 -12.59 -4.74
N ALA A 730 2.13 -12.85 -3.59
CA ALA A 730 2.87 -11.84 -2.84
C ALA A 730 4.28 -11.62 -3.40
N ASP A 731 4.74 -10.37 -3.31
CA ASP A 731 6.10 -9.98 -3.67
C ASP A 731 7.05 -10.29 -2.52
N ASP A 732 8.06 -11.11 -2.78
CA ASP A 732 9.17 -11.34 -1.86
C ASP A 732 10.47 -10.88 -2.52
N MET A 733 10.72 -9.57 -2.41
CA MET A 733 11.92 -8.89 -2.91
C MET A 733 12.20 -9.17 -4.39
N SER A 734 11.16 -9.25 -5.22
CA SER A 734 11.25 -9.74 -6.59
C SER A 734 11.26 -8.63 -7.63
N ASP A 735 11.97 -8.80 -8.74
CA ASP A 735 11.96 -7.84 -9.85
C ASP A 735 10.94 -8.20 -10.94
N PHE A 736 9.95 -9.05 -10.62
CA PHE A 736 9.04 -9.61 -11.62
C PHE A 736 8.31 -8.52 -12.42
N SER A 737 8.33 -8.68 -13.74
CA SER A 737 7.46 -8.01 -14.69
C SER A 737 7.06 -9.02 -15.76
N GLY A 738 5.77 -9.10 -16.07
CA GLY A 738 5.24 -9.96 -17.12
C GLY A 738 3.81 -10.40 -16.87
N THR A 739 3.36 -11.42 -17.60
CA THR A 739 2.00 -11.94 -17.52
C THR A 739 1.92 -13.12 -16.54
N MET A 740 0.88 -13.15 -15.71
CA MET A 740 0.54 -14.26 -14.82
C MET A 740 -0.77 -14.92 -15.27
N TYR A 741 -0.92 -16.21 -14.95
CA TYR A 741 -2.09 -16.99 -15.30
C TYR A 741 -2.52 -17.91 -14.15
N LEU A 742 -3.83 -18.10 -14.01
CA LEU A 742 -4.47 -19.03 -13.08
C LEU A 742 -5.39 -19.97 -13.87
N ASP A 743 -5.26 -21.27 -13.63
CA ASP A 743 -6.10 -22.30 -14.26
C ASP A 743 -6.39 -23.47 -13.29
N ASN A 744 -7.43 -24.26 -13.59
CA ASN A 744 -7.77 -25.51 -12.95
C ASN A 744 -7.96 -25.45 -11.41
N VAL A 745 -8.59 -24.40 -10.90
CA VAL A 745 -8.82 -24.24 -9.46
C VAL A 745 -9.85 -25.25 -8.97
N THR A 746 -9.45 -26.17 -8.07
CA THR A 746 -10.33 -27.26 -7.63
C THR A 746 -10.01 -27.79 -6.24
N PHE A 747 -11.03 -28.28 -5.53
CA PHE A 747 -10.86 -29.12 -4.34
C PHE A 747 -10.55 -30.56 -4.76
N THR A 748 -9.56 -31.19 -4.15
CA THR A 748 -9.15 -32.55 -4.52
C THR A 748 -8.53 -33.32 -3.36
N ASN A 749 -8.63 -34.65 -3.43
CA ASN A 749 -7.81 -35.60 -2.66
C ASN A 749 -6.66 -36.20 -3.48
N ASN A 750 -6.72 -36.03 -4.80
CA ASN A 750 -5.71 -36.48 -5.74
C ASN A 750 -4.72 -35.34 -5.95
N VAL A 751 -3.57 -35.42 -5.28
CA VAL A 751 -2.44 -34.55 -5.55
C VAL A 751 -1.64 -35.19 -6.69
N PRO A 752 -1.44 -34.54 -7.84
CA PRO A 752 -0.47 -35.00 -8.81
C PRO A 752 0.91 -34.96 -8.15
N GLU A 753 1.58 -36.10 -8.03
CA GLU A 753 3.01 -36.12 -7.69
C GLU A 753 3.75 -35.28 -8.75
N PRO A 754 4.68 -34.40 -8.36
CA PRO A 754 5.45 -33.64 -9.34
C PRO A 754 6.11 -34.62 -10.30
N THR A 755 5.85 -34.46 -11.60
CA THR A 755 6.47 -35.32 -12.62
C THR A 755 7.99 -35.19 -12.44
N PRO A 756 8.73 -36.27 -12.14
CA PRO A 756 10.16 -36.17 -11.92
C PRO A 756 10.81 -35.58 -13.17
N VAL A 757 11.57 -34.50 -13.01
CA VAL A 757 12.38 -33.95 -14.10
C VAL A 757 13.34 -35.06 -14.53
N THR A 758 13.20 -35.50 -15.77
CA THR A 758 13.94 -36.63 -16.32
C THR A 758 14.70 -36.19 -17.55
N TYR A 759 15.96 -36.56 -17.60
CA TYR A 759 16.91 -36.21 -18.66
C TYR A 759 17.18 -37.42 -19.55
N ASN A 760 17.44 -37.18 -20.83
CA ASN A 760 17.68 -38.22 -21.82
C ASN A 760 19.13 -38.72 -21.76
N VAL A 761 19.31 -40.02 -21.99
CA VAL A 761 20.62 -40.62 -22.25
C VAL A 761 20.63 -41.15 -23.68
N THR A 762 21.46 -40.53 -24.51
CA THR A 762 21.65 -40.93 -25.90
C THR A 762 23.03 -41.56 -26.09
N THR A 763 23.18 -42.39 -27.12
CA THR A 763 24.47 -42.99 -27.46
C THR A 763 24.98 -42.39 -28.77
N GLY A 764 26.28 -42.06 -28.81
CA GLY A 764 26.92 -41.62 -30.04
C GLY A 764 27.10 -42.78 -31.02
N THR A 765 27.25 -42.46 -32.31
CA THR A 765 27.51 -43.46 -33.35
C THR A 765 28.95 -43.99 -33.24
N THR A 766 29.10 -45.31 -33.12
CA THR A 766 30.43 -45.94 -32.98
C THR A 766 30.69 -46.95 -34.10
N ALA A 767 31.83 -46.83 -34.78
CA ALA A 767 32.29 -47.85 -35.73
C ALA A 767 33.00 -48.99 -34.98
N GLY A 768 32.68 -50.25 -35.31
CA GLY A 768 33.33 -51.43 -34.72
C GLY A 768 32.67 -52.02 -33.46
N GLY A 769 31.52 -51.50 -33.03
CA GLY A 769 30.71 -52.07 -31.94
C GLY A 769 29.46 -51.23 -31.65
N THR A 770 28.66 -51.64 -30.68
CA THR A 770 27.44 -50.93 -30.27
C THR A 770 27.45 -50.59 -28.78
N ILE A 771 26.77 -49.48 -28.43
CA ILE A 771 26.52 -49.05 -27.05
C ILE A 771 25.01 -49.01 -26.84
N SER A 772 24.54 -49.56 -25.73
CA SER A 772 23.18 -49.36 -25.23
C SER A 772 23.20 -48.91 -23.77
N VAL A 773 22.15 -48.20 -23.36
CA VAL A 773 22.00 -47.65 -22.02
C VAL A 773 20.65 -48.05 -21.43
N SER A 774 20.60 -48.25 -20.12
CA SER A 774 19.35 -48.53 -19.41
C SER A 774 19.37 -47.91 -18.00
N PRO A 775 18.35 -47.12 -17.62
CA PRO A 775 17.30 -46.57 -18.50
C PRO A 775 17.85 -45.51 -19.49
N SER A 776 17.12 -45.25 -20.59
CA SER A 776 17.49 -44.21 -21.58
C SER A 776 16.92 -42.81 -21.25
N LYS A 777 16.18 -42.70 -20.14
CA LYS A 777 15.63 -41.46 -19.59
C LYS A 777 15.49 -41.61 -18.06
N ALA A 778 16.02 -40.67 -17.27
CA ALA A 778 16.05 -40.80 -15.81
C ALA A 778 16.21 -39.47 -15.06
N ALA A 779 15.84 -39.45 -13.78
CA ALA A 779 16.05 -38.31 -12.89
C ALA A 779 17.51 -38.24 -12.38
N PRO A 780 18.01 -37.05 -11.96
CA PRO A 780 19.35 -36.91 -11.39
C PRO A 780 19.56 -37.85 -10.20
N GLY A 781 20.77 -38.41 -10.08
CA GLY A 781 21.07 -39.40 -9.04
C GLY A 781 20.71 -40.85 -9.42
N THR A 782 19.96 -41.07 -10.51
CA THR A 782 19.65 -42.43 -10.98
C THR A 782 20.88 -43.08 -11.62
N THR A 783 21.18 -44.33 -11.27
CA THR A 783 22.28 -45.09 -11.92
C THR A 783 21.88 -45.53 -13.33
N ILE A 784 22.66 -45.11 -14.32
CA ILE A 784 22.54 -45.53 -15.72
C ILE A 784 23.53 -46.65 -16.00
N THR A 785 23.04 -47.81 -16.44
CA THR A 785 23.88 -48.93 -16.86
C THR A 785 24.20 -48.82 -18.33
N VAL A 786 25.48 -49.00 -18.69
CA VAL A 786 26.02 -48.92 -20.05
C VAL A 786 26.49 -50.31 -20.48
N THR A 787 25.93 -50.82 -21.56
CA THR A 787 26.33 -52.09 -22.17
C THR A 787 27.10 -51.81 -23.46
N VAL A 788 28.32 -52.34 -23.55
CA VAL A 788 29.19 -52.18 -24.71
C VAL A 788 29.39 -53.55 -25.37
N LYS A 789 29.07 -53.64 -26.66
CA LYS A 789 29.23 -54.88 -27.45
C LYS A 789 30.13 -54.64 -28.67
N PRO A 790 31.41 -55.04 -28.62
CA PRO A 790 32.28 -55.00 -29.80
C PRO A 790 31.75 -55.90 -30.93
N ASN A 791 31.95 -55.49 -32.18
CA ASN A 791 31.72 -56.34 -33.35
C ASN A 791 32.81 -57.41 -33.46
N SER A 792 32.55 -58.48 -34.22
CA SER A 792 33.55 -59.53 -34.44
C SER A 792 34.87 -58.96 -34.97
N GLY A 793 35.99 -59.33 -34.35
CA GLY A 793 37.33 -58.82 -34.68
C GLY A 793 37.69 -57.46 -34.05
N TYR A 794 36.83 -56.89 -33.20
CA TYR A 794 37.09 -55.66 -32.47
C TYR A 794 37.02 -55.87 -30.96
N ARG A 795 37.69 -54.99 -30.20
CA ARG A 795 37.55 -54.84 -28.75
C ARG A 795 37.35 -53.38 -28.38
N LEU A 796 36.75 -53.12 -27.22
CA LEU A 796 36.68 -51.76 -26.67
C LEU A 796 38.11 -51.24 -26.45
N LYS A 797 38.44 -50.08 -27.01
CA LYS A 797 39.73 -49.42 -26.77
C LYS A 797 39.76 -48.97 -25.32
N ALA A 798 40.79 -49.37 -24.58
CA ALA A 798 40.92 -49.08 -23.16
C ALA A 798 40.84 -47.55 -22.91
N GLY A 799 40.02 -47.15 -21.93
CA GLY A 799 39.83 -45.74 -21.55
C GLY A 799 38.94 -44.91 -22.49
N SER A 800 38.33 -45.51 -23.52
CA SER A 800 37.51 -44.76 -24.48
C SER A 800 36.04 -44.57 -24.09
N LEU A 801 35.53 -45.34 -23.11
CA LEU A 801 34.13 -45.27 -22.66
C LEU A 801 33.91 -44.05 -21.76
N LYS A 802 33.05 -43.13 -22.21
CA LYS A 802 32.84 -41.82 -21.57
C LYS A 802 31.43 -41.30 -21.80
N TYR A 803 30.99 -40.42 -20.92
CA TYR A 803 29.74 -39.66 -21.09
C TYR A 803 30.00 -38.16 -21.03
N SER A 804 29.18 -37.39 -21.75
CA SER A 804 29.27 -35.93 -21.80
C SER A 804 27.94 -35.26 -21.50
N PHE A 805 27.99 -34.16 -20.75
CA PHE A 805 26.85 -33.33 -20.35
C PHE A 805 27.34 -31.90 -20.09
N ASN A 806 26.60 -30.87 -20.49
CA ASN A 806 26.93 -29.44 -20.28
C ASN A 806 28.41 -29.08 -20.55
N GLY A 807 29.00 -29.60 -21.64
CA GLY A 807 30.40 -29.35 -22.01
C GLY A 807 31.46 -30.09 -21.17
N THR A 808 31.04 -30.83 -20.15
CA THR A 808 31.90 -31.68 -19.31
C THR A 808 31.96 -33.10 -19.88
N VAL A 809 33.14 -33.73 -19.85
CA VAL A 809 33.35 -35.12 -20.29
C VAL A 809 33.92 -35.93 -19.13
N LYS A 810 33.31 -37.08 -18.81
CA LYS A 810 33.75 -37.98 -17.74
C LYS A 810 33.93 -39.41 -18.25
N ALA A 811 34.99 -40.06 -17.80
CA ALA A 811 35.22 -41.49 -18.04
C ALA A 811 34.17 -42.33 -17.29
N ILE A 812 33.78 -43.46 -17.87
CA ILE A 812 32.95 -44.46 -17.19
C ILE A 812 33.88 -45.56 -16.68
N GLU A 813 34.06 -45.63 -15.37
CA GLU A 813 34.79 -46.69 -14.70
C GLU A 813 33.83 -47.87 -14.47
N GLY A 814 34.06 -49.00 -15.15
CA GLY A 814 33.13 -50.13 -15.15
C GLY A 814 32.05 -50.01 -16.23
N ASN A 815 30.78 -50.19 -15.83
CA ASN A 815 29.64 -50.26 -16.76
C ASN A 815 28.45 -49.39 -16.35
N SER A 816 28.64 -48.36 -15.51
CA SER A 816 27.56 -47.45 -15.13
C SER A 816 28.05 -46.07 -14.72
N PHE A 817 27.15 -45.09 -14.71
CA PHE A 817 27.38 -43.76 -14.14
C PHE A 817 26.11 -43.24 -13.47
N VAL A 818 26.24 -42.23 -12.61
CA VAL A 818 25.10 -41.57 -11.95
C VAL A 818 24.61 -40.42 -12.82
N MET A 819 23.32 -40.39 -13.12
CA MET A 819 22.70 -39.39 -13.99
C MET A 819 22.88 -37.97 -13.42
N PRO A 820 23.47 -37.03 -14.18
CA PRO A 820 23.52 -35.62 -13.81
C PRO A 820 22.17 -34.93 -14.04
N ASP A 821 22.08 -33.67 -13.66
CA ASP A 821 20.97 -32.74 -13.90
C ASP A 821 20.93 -32.17 -15.33
N SER A 822 21.27 -33.00 -16.33
CA SER A 822 21.26 -32.62 -17.74
C SER A 822 21.27 -33.84 -18.67
N ASP A 823 20.87 -33.63 -19.93
CA ASP A 823 20.93 -34.66 -20.97
C ASP A 823 22.37 -35.14 -21.20
N VAL A 824 22.52 -36.45 -21.40
CA VAL A 824 23.81 -37.14 -21.50
C VAL A 824 23.99 -37.80 -22.86
N ILE A 825 25.20 -37.72 -23.41
CA ILE A 825 25.63 -38.52 -24.56
C ILE A 825 26.74 -39.48 -24.13
N VAL A 826 26.55 -40.78 -24.35
CA VAL A 826 27.54 -41.84 -24.07
C VAL A 826 28.27 -42.23 -25.35
N THR A 827 29.61 -42.28 -25.31
CA THR A 827 30.47 -42.62 -26.46
C THR A 827 31.57 -43.61 -26.08
N ALA A 828 32.06 -44.36 -27.09
CA ALA A 828 33.16 -45.32 -26.95
C ALA A 828 33.92 -45.46 -28.29
N GLU A 829 35.16 -45.93 -28.25
CA GLU A 829 35.94 -46.27 -29.45
C GLU A 829 36.29 -47.77 -29.45
N PHE A 830 36.23 -48.41 -30.62
CA PHE A 830 36.59 -49.82 -30.79
C PHE A 830 37.83 -49.96 -31.68
N GLU A 831 38.75 -50.84 -31.31
CA GLU A 831 39.97 -51.15 -32.08
C GLU A 831 39.96 -52.60 -32.56
N LYS A 832 40.57 -52.87 -33.72
CA LYS A 832 40.70 -54.23 -34.26
C LYS A 832 41.65 -55.05 -33.40
N VAL A 833 41.34 -56.33 -33.21
CA VAL A 833 42.21 -57.28 -32.53
C VAL A 833 43.16 -57.89 -33.56
N ASP A 834 44.45 -57.59 -33.46
CA ASP A 834 45.46 -58.14 -34.37
C ASP A 834 45.73 -59.62 -34.05
N SER A 835 45.52 -60.48 -35.04
CA SER A 835 45.73 -61.93 -34.95
C SER A 835 47.21 -62.28 -35.12
N SER A 836 48.04 -61.96 -34.13
CA SER A 836 49.34 -62.61 -33.94
C SER A 836 49.74 -62.64 -32.47
N VAL A 837 49.46 -63.76 -31.81
CA VAL A 837 50.26 -64.50 -30.78
C VAL A 837 49.30 -65.47 -30.03
N PRO A 838 49.73 -66.72 -29.73
CA PRO A 838 48.84 -67.89 -29.65
C PRO A 838 48.22 -68.17 -28.29
N SER A 839 47.14 -68.95 -28.32
CA SER A 839 46.51 -69.62 -27.18
C SER A 839 47.44 -70.64 -26.52
N THR A 840 47.57 -70.55 -25.20
CA THR A 840 47.71 -71.74 -24.35
C THR A 840 46.41 -71.89 -23.57
N ASP A 841 45.57 -72.79 -24.07
CA ASP A 841 44.47 -73.38 -23.32
C ASP A 841 45.03 -74.57 -22.53
N ASN A 842 44.61 -74.68 -21.28
CA ASN A 842 44.34 -75.97 -20.64
C ASN A 842 43.40 -75.71 -19.46
N GLY A 843 42.14 -75.47 -19.82
CA GLY A 843 41.02 -75.81 -18.97
C GLY A 843 40.78 -77.32 -18.85
N SER A 844 39.71 -77.61 -18.10
CA SER A 844 38.97 -78.86 -17.89
C SER A 844 39.09 -79.39 -16.46
N GLY A 845 38.01 -79.78 -15.79
CA GLY A 845 36.62 -79.88 -16.23
C GLY A 845 35.80 -80.66 -15.19
N ASN A 846 34.49 -80.46 -15.22
CA ASN A 846 33.42 -81.46 -15.00
C ASN A 846 32.10 -80.68 -14.92
N SER A 847 31.20 -80.75 -15.90
CA SER A 847 30.36 -81.87 -16.32
C SER A 847 29.21 -82.19 -15.34
N SER A 848 28.03 -81.77 -15.79
CA SER A 848 26.79 -82.57 -15.88
C SER A 848 25.90 -82.78 -14.66
N THR A 849 24.60 -82.83 -15.01
CA THR A 849 23.44 -83.46 -14.34
C THR A 849 22.65 -82.66 -13.30
N ALA A 850 21.43 -82.26 -13.69
CA ALA A 850 20.21 -82.48 -12.87
C ALA A 850 19.88 -84.00 -12.91
N PRO A 851 19.01 -84.61 -12.05
CA PRO A 851 17.84 -84.03 -11.35
C PRO A 851 17.49 -84.57 -9.92
N GLY A 852 16.47 -83.95 -9.28
CA GLY A 852 15.62 -84.48 -8.18
C GLY A 852 16.25 -84.51 -6.78
N SER A 853 15.59 -84.33 -5.63
CA SER A 853 14.20 -84.15 -5.17
C SER A 853 14.26 -83.85 -3.65
N SER A 854 13.25 -83.15 -3.08
CA SER A 854 12.71 -83.17 -1.68
C SER A 854 13.66 -83.43 -0.49
N GLU A 855 13.64 -82.71 0.64
CA GLU A 855 12.50 -82.46 1.52
C GLU A 855 12.89 -81.52 2.70
N LYS A 856 11.84 -81.00 3.35
CA LYS A 856 11.68 -80.14 4.55
C LYS A 856 12.71 -80.16 5.69
N GLY A 857 12.72 -79.04 6.43
CA GLY A 857 13.01 -79.02 7.87
C GLY A 857 12.85 -77.62 8.48
N ASP A 858 11.77 -77.44 9.25
CA ASP A 858 11.25 -76.21 9.84
C ASP A 858 11.68 -76.02 11.32
N ASN A 859 11.50 -74.79 11.80
CA ASN A 859 11.31 -74.33 13.20
C ASN A 859 12.49 -74.03 14.12
N GLY A 860 12.41 -72.85 14.76
CA GLY A 860 12.58 -72.75 16.21
C GLY A 860 13.27 -71.50 16.76
N VAL A 861 12.49 -70.48 17.11
CA VAL A 861 12.82 -69.38 18.05
C VAL A 861 12.92 -69.97 19.47
N PRO A 862 13.84 -69.54 20.37
CA PRO A 862 13.49 -68.53 21.38
C PRO A 862 14.63 -67.63 21.93
N ASN A 863 14.24 -66.44 22.38
CA ASN A 863 14.96 -65.59 23.35
C ASN A 863 14.99 -66.26 24.74
N PRO A 864 16.02 -66.03 25.60
CA PRO A 864 15.72 -65.34 26.86
C PRO A 864 16.85 -64.45 27.49
N ASN A 865 16.37 -63.58 28.39
CA ASN A 865 17.02 -62.64 29.32
C ASN A 865 18.32 -63.06 30.05
N THR A 866 19.20 -62.09 30.34
CA THR A 866 19.45 -61.53 31.71
C THR A 866 20.53 -60.42 31.73
N GLY A 867 20.13 -59.22 32.19
CA GLY A 867 20.75 -58.46 33.29
C GLY A 867 22.19 -57.90 33.23
N SER A 868 22.24 -56.56 33.32
CA SER A 868 23.15 -55.74 34.16
C SER A 868 24.40 -55.07 33.55
N ASN A 869 24.21 -53.76 33.37
CA ASN A 869 25.06 -52.62 33.80
C ASN A 869 26.05 -51.94 32.85
N ASN A 870 25.75 -50.64 32.75
CA ASN A 870 26.61 -49.45 32.67
C ASN A 870 27.05 -48.94 31.29
N GLY A 871 26.71 -47.67 31.06
CA GLY A 871 27.48 -46.75 30.22
C GLY A 871 26.75 -46.28 28.98
N ALA A 872 26.33 -45.01 29.00
CA ALA A 872 25.73 -44.28 27.88
C ALA A 872 26.54 -44.36 26.56
N PRO A 873 25.88 -44.18 25.41
CA PRO A 873 26.25 -43.01 24.60
C PRO A 873 25.07 -42.27 23.96
N PHE A 874 25.37 -41.02 23.64
CA PHE A 874 24.56 -40.03 22.94
C PHE A 874 24.17 -40.47 21.52
N GLY A 875 22.90 -40.27 21.17
CA GLY A 875 22.37 -40.35 19.82
C GLY A 875 21.75 -39.01 19.39
N PHE A 876 22.22 -38.54 18.24
CA PHE A 876 21.55 -37.76 17.19
C PHE A 876 20.32 -36.90 17.56
N ALA A 877 20.48 -35.59 17.36
CA ALA A 877 19.38 -34.67 17.11
C ALA A 877 19.66 -33.81 15.87
N THR A 878 18.68 -33.84 15.00
CA THR A 878 18.35 -33.01 13.84
C THR A 878 18.73 -31.53 14.02
N VAL A 879 19.49 -30.98 13.06
CA VAL A 879 19.75 -29.55 12.98
C VAL A 879 18.71 -28.90 12.08
N ALA A 880 17.91 -28.03 12.69
CA ALA A 880 17.08 -27.04 12.01
C ALA A 880 17.97 -25.98 11.34
N VAL A 881 17.71 -25.68 10.08
CA VAL A 881 18.35 -24.56 9.37
C VAL A 881 17.61 -23.28 9.78
N ILE A 882 18.24 -22.51 10.66
CA ILE A 882 17.84 -21.13 10.97
C ILE A 882 18.48 -20.23 9.91
N SER A 883 17.65 -19.44 9.23
CA SER A 883 18.08 -18.44 8.25
C SER A 883 18.92 -17.35 8.91
N SER A 884 20.01 -17.00 8.24
CA SER A 884 20.97 -15.99 8.68
C SER A 884 20.55 -14.62 8.17
N SER A 885 20.21 -13.69 9.07
CA SER A 885 20.09 -12.26 8.77
C SER A 885 20.33 -11.46 10.04
N LEU A 886 21.59 -11.34 10.46
CA LEU A 886 22.04 -10.26 11.33
C LEU A 886 23.55 -10.07 11.14
N ILE A 887 23.99 -8.81 11.21
CA ILE A 887 25.35 -8.28 11.10
C ILE A 887 25.67 -7.69 9.71
N TYR A 888 25.27 -6.43 9.49
CA TYR A 888 26.20 -5.39 9.04
C TYR A 888 25.62 -3.97 9.27
N PHE A 889 25.88 -3.40 10.45
CA PHE A 889 25.92 -1.95 10.67
C PHE A 889 26.89 -1.68 11.81
N LEU A 890 28.14 -1.34 11.49
CA LEU A 890 29.08 -0.66 12.39
C LEU A 890 30.28 -0.18 11.57
N THR A 891 30.25 1.06 11.08
CA THR A 891 31.47 1.87 10.90
C THR A 891 31.09 3.33 10.68
N ARG A 892 30.97 4.10 11.77
CA ARG A 892 31.30 5.53 11.79
C ARG A 892 31.40 6.02 13.23
N LYS A 893 32.60 6.01 13.79
CA LYS A 893 32.99 6.97 14.83
C LYS A 893 34.51 7.20 14.86
N LYS A 894 34.84 8.50 14.78
CA LYS A 894 36.03 9.20 15.28
C LYS A 894 37.33 9.12 14.47
N ARG A 895 37.63 10.23 13.79
CA ARG A 895 38.95 10.89 13.88
C ARG A 895 38.76 12.22 14.61
N LYS A 896 39.65 12.49 15.56
CA LYS A 896 39.80 13.76 16.28
C LYS A 896 41.27 14.19 16.12
N THR A 897 41.46 15.49 15.85
CA THR A 897 42.68 16.32 16.08
C THR A 897 44.00 15.89 15.43
N ILE A 898 44.49 16.67 14.46
CA ILE A 898 45.31 17.90 14.66
C ILE A 898 44.74 18.97 13.72
#